data_AF-A0A9X8HA75-F1
#
_entry.id   AF-A0A9X8HA75-F1
#
_cell.length_a   1.000
_cell.length_b   1.000
_cell.length_c   1.000
_cell.angle_alpha   90.00
_cell.angle_beta   90.00
_cell.angle_gamma   90.00
#
_symmetry.space_group_name_H-M   'P 1'
#
loop_
_entity.id
_entity.type
_entity.pdbx_description
1 polymer ?
#
loop_
_entity_poly.entity_id
_entity_poly.type
_entity_poly.pdbx_seq_one_letter_code
_entity_poly.pdbx_strand_id
1 'polypeptide(L)'
;MLAKVSTLVAASLALCNAFDPVDGRPNVDFDYEIDEDKLKSRSVIMMIPDGTGPNIWALARNMVDPTHKKMLHIDPLFRGSVQTFSNTSLITDSASSATAYATGFKTYDAGIGVDMEKRPLGTILEAAQARGMVVGMIVTSRVTHATPASFAAHIHSRSLENDIADQYCANANLDFLLGGGKRHFSDACLAKLKAAGYTITLDKDELAAYRKTNEANGTLRMFGLYQKSHMSYEVDRIRGETNEPSLSEMTEHIFAILKNNKRAQKHGFFVMIEGSRVDHAGHSNDAGTMGKEAIEFDNTVSVVKQFVYSNPNVAMISAADHGTGGITLGRDGVYKWKPEPLVKQVMSTEGMKALFSNDRATYTEATALQKVKDLIIQNSATKKISKEWDAIFTAEVKKIVANAKYSTSKLVVYMGQCISQTAHIAWTTVGHVGTDVNLYCAGPSVFTRRCNGNHDNTHLNHIMTNYLNLDLQPITLKLRGYKPNGNQTAAPASTPIVSSSTPSTTSTPESTPVITSTTLATTSATPVTTSATPLAIPSSSYPTTSPGVSKPSTTVWAKPTLKPGCINVSVALSASELLGTRQRKGFMKLFRKYCSSKKSPIDCLYGVDVPLVLMNSFNTHEETVRIIRKYRMHNLSIHTFNQGKEYIFISNVDNLGATV
;
A
#
# COMPACT_ATOMS: atom_id res chain seq x y z
N MET A 1 -5.20 34.68 -39.70
CA MET A 1 -4.40 34.68 -38.44
C MET A 1 -5.18 34.18 -37.24
N LEU A 2 -6.46 34.55 -37.04
CA LEU A 2 -7.27 34.11 -35.90
C LEU A 2 -7.40 32.59 -35.72
N ALA A 3 -7.53 31.80 -36.80
CA ALA A 3 -7.64 30.34 -36.70
C ALA A 3 -6.38 29.65 -36.14
N LYS A 4 -5.19 30.23 -36.32
CA LYS A 4 -3.92 29.69 -35.81
C LYS A 4 -3.69 30.03 -34.33
N VAL A 5 -4.31 31.10 -33.82
CA VAL A 5 -4.21 31.49 -32.41
C VAL A 5 -5.13 30.61 -31.55
N SER A 6 -6.33 30.27 -32.05
CA SER A 6 -7.24 29.34 -31.34
C SER A 6 -6.67 27.91 -31.21
N THR A 7 -5.87 27.44 -32.18
CA THR A 7 -5.21 26.12 -32.10
C THR A 7 -4.06 26.12 -31.09
N LEU A 8 -3.33 27.23 -30.96
CA LEU A 8 -2.25 27.38 -29.98
C LEU A 8 -2.77 27.52 -28.54
N VAL A 9 -3.92 28.16 -28.34
CA VAL A 9 -4.59 28.25 -27.01
C VAL A 9 -5.19 26.90 -26.60
N ALA A 10 -5.78 26.14 -27.54
CA ALA A 10 -6.27 24.80 -27.27
C ALA A 10 -5.12 23.80 -26.96
N ALA A 11 -3.99 23.91 -27.66
CA ALA A 11 -2.80 23.09 -27.39
C ALA A 11 -2.15 23.42 -26.03
N SER A 12 -2.17 24.69 -25.61
CA SER A 12 -1.64 25.09 -24.30
C SER A 12 -2.56 24.69 -23.14
N LEU A 13 -3.89 24.68 -23.32
CA LEU A 13 -4.80 24.08 -22.33
C LEU A 13 -4.66 22.55 -22.25
N ALA A 14 -4.41 21.86 -23.36
CA ALA A 14 -4.17 20.41 -23.36
C ALA A 14 -2.84 20.04 -22.66
N LEU A 15 -1.81 20.88 -22.79
CA LEU A 15 -0.53 20.72 -22.10
C LEU A 15 -0.61 21.01 -20.59
N CYS A 16 -1.54 21.87 -20.14
CA CYS A 16 -1.78 22.10 -18.72
C CYS A 16 -2.48 20.92 -18.01
N ASN A 17 -3.17 20.04 -18.74
CA ASN A 17 -3.74 18.79 -18.20
C ASN A 17 -2.76 17.61 -18.22
N ALA A 18 -1.55 17.78 -18.78
CA ALA A 18 -0.52 16.75 -18.87
C ALA A 18 0.41 16.69 -17.63
N PHE A 19 0.12 17.48 -16.60
CA PHE A 19 0.85 17.48 -15.34
C PHE A 19 -0.11 17.20 -14.19
N ASP A 20 0.14 16.11 -13.47
CA ASP A 20 -0.44 15.91 -12.15
C ASP A 20 0.15 16.99 -11.21
N PRO A 21 -0.68 17.86 -10.60
CA PRO A 21 -0.20 18.91 -9.72
C PRO A 21 0.48 18.36 -8.44
N VAL A 22 0.38 17.06 -8.16
CA VAL A 22 0.95 16.42 -6.97
C VAL A 22 2.40 15.96 -7.19
N ASP A 23 2.74 15.40 -8.35
CA ASP A 23 4.00 14.63 -8.51
C ASP A 23 5.00 15.17 -9.54
N GLY A 24 4.63 16.16 -10.38
CA GLY A 24 5.55 16.79 -11.35
C GLY A 24 6.13 15.84 -12.41
N ARG A 25 5.68 14.58 -12.46
CA ARG A 25 6.02 13.63 -13.51
C ARG A 25 5.09 13.87 -14.70
N PRO A 26 5.60 13.87 -15.94
CA PRO A 26 4.74 14.02 -17.10
C PRO A 26 3.70 12.89 -17.10
N ASN A 27 2.42 13.23 -17.32
CA ASN A 27 1.45 12.28 -17.87
C ASN A 27 1.95 11.93 -19.27
N VAL A 28 2.97 11.07 -19.34
CA VAL A 28 3.27 10.38 -20.57
C VAL A 28 2.17 9.36 -20.68
N ASP A 29 1.10 9.78 -21.34
CA ASP A 29 0.18 8.91 -22.02
C ASP A 29 1.02 8.21 -23.11
N PHE A 30 1.85 7.27 -22.67
CA PHE A 30 2.38 6.26 -23.55
C PHE A 30 1.14 5.50 -23.97
N ASP A 31 0.64 5.85 -25.15
CA ASP A 31 -0.15 4.99 -26.00
C ASP A 31 0.73 3.76 -26.30
N TYR A 32 0.85 2.89 -25.29
CA TYR A 32 1.17 1.50 -25.50
C TYR A 32 -0.01 1.04 -26.31
N GLU A 33 0.06 1.07 -27.65
CA GLU A 33 -0.98 0.58 -28.54
C GLU A 33 -1.51 -0.73 -27.95
N ILE A 34 -2.61 -0.60 -27.20
CA ILE A 34 -3.01 -1.66 -26.32
C ILE A 34 -3.64 -2.63 -27.29
N ASP A 35 -3.02 -3.81 -27.45
CA ASP A 35 -3.75 -4.99 -27.91
C ASP A 35 -4.70 -5.41 -26.78
N GLU A 36 -5.56 -4.46 -26.45
CA GLU A 36 -6.73 -4.61 -25.64
C GLU A 36 -7.70 -5.28 -26.58
N ASP A 37 -8.11 -6.50 -26.22
CA ASP A 37 -9.52 -6.79 -26.35
C ASP A 37 -10.26 -5.66 -25.59
N LYS A 38 -10.50 -4.52 -26.25
CA LYS A 38 -11.25 -3.33 -25.75
C LYS A 38 -12.67 -3.70 -25.32
N LEU A 39 -13.04 -4.96 -25.51
CA LEU A 39 -14.31 -5.59 -25.22
C LEU A 39 -14.34 -6.35 -23.89
N LYS A 40 -13.21 -6.55 -23.18
CA LYS A 40 -13.17 -7.27 -21.89
C LYS A 40 -13.08 -6.32 -20.71
N SER A 41 -13.92 -6.56 -19.70
CA SER A 41 -13.95 -5.81 -18.44
C SER A 41 -12.61 -5.88 -17.69
N ARG A 42 -12.29 -4.80 -16.96
CA ARG A 42 -11.07 -4.71 -16.12
C ARG A 42 -11.47 -4.78 -14.66
N SER A 43 -10.62 -5.42 -13.85
CA SER A 43 -10.89 -5.61 -12.42
C SER A 43 -9.63 -5.39 -11.59
N VAL A 44 -9.80 -4.94 -10.35
CA VAL A 44 -8.69 -4.71 -9.41
C VAL A 44 -8.97 -5.42 -8.09
N ILE A 45 -7.95 -6.08 -7.56
CA ILE A 45 -7.89 -6.64 -6.21
C ILE A 45 -6.85 -5.83 -5.45
N MET A 46 -7.28 -5.06 -4.47
CA MET A 46 -6.37 -4.39 -3.53
C MET A 46 -6.20 -5.26 -2.30
N MET A 47 -4.95 -5.59 -1.95
CA MET A 47 -4.65 -6.33 -0.73
C MET A 47 -3.87 -5.45 0.26
N ILE A 48 -4.30 -5.40 1.52
CA ILE A 48 -3.70 -4.57 2.56
C ILE A 48 -3.25 -5.48 3.71
N PRO A 49 -1.95 -5.76 3.85
CA PRO A 49 -1.41 -6.43 5.03
C PRO A 49 -1.17 -5.37 6.13
N ASP A 50 -2.21 -5.06 6.92
CA ASP A 50 -2.20 -3.99 7.94
C ASP A 50 -0.95 -4.09 8.86
N GLY A 51 -0.22 -2.99 9.04
CA GLY A 51 0.97 -2.93 9.89
C GLY A 51 2.23 -3.64 9.38
N THR A 52 2.24 -4.10 8.11
CA THR A 52 3.29 -4.96 7.54
C THR A 52 4.42 -4.20 6.84
N GLY A 53 5.39 -3.73 7.62
CA GLY A 53 6.66 -3.19 7.10
C GLY A 53 7.60 -4.26 6.50
N PRO A 54 8.69 -3.87 5.80
CA PRO A 54 9.59 -4.80 5.11
C PRO A 54 10.20 -5.90 6.00
N ASN A 55 10.46 -5.58 7.27
CA ASN A 55 11.03 -6.51 8.25
C ASN A 55 10.11 -7.69 8.56
N ILE A 56 8.80 -7.53 8.39
CA ILE A 56 7.80 -8.55 8.69
C ILE A 56 7.79 -9.63 7.61
N TRP A 57 8.03 -9.26 6.34
CA TRP A 57 8.25 -10.24 5.27
C TRP A 57 9.55 -11.04 5.48
N ALA A 58 10.60 -10.39 6.00
CA ALA A 58 11.80 -11.11 6.42
C ALA A 58 11.50 -12.09 7.57
N LEU A 59 10.71 -11.68 8.57
CA LEU A 59 10.25 -12.57 9.65
C LEU A 59 9.51 -13.79 9.11
N ALA A 60 8.49 -13.56 8.28
CA ALA A 60 7.67 -14.62 7.68
C ALA A 60 8.52 -15.61 6.87
N ARG A 61 9.40 -15.12 5.99
CA ARG A 61 10.35 -15.97 5.23
C ARG A 61 11.16 -16.89 6.14
N ASN A 62 11.73 -16.32 7.19
CA ASN A 62 12.57 -17.06 8.14
C ASN A 62 11.79 -18.06 9.00
N MET A 63 10.50 -17.84 9.22
CA MET A 63 9.62 -18.76 9.94
C MET A 63 9.13 -19.91 9.05
N VAL A 64 8.85 -19.65 7.77
CA VAL A 64 8.44 -20.68 6.79
C VAL A 64 9.59 -21.60 6.44
N ASP A 65 10.75 -21.02 6.11
CA ASP A 65 11.93 -21.78 5.73
C ASP A 65 13.20 -21.06 6.21
N PRO A 66 13.78 -21.48 7.35
CA PRO A 66 15.02 -20.88 7.84
C PRO A 66 16.24 -21.15 6.95
N THR A 67 16.12 -22.04 5.93
CA THR A 67 17.19 -22.29 4.95
C THR A 67 17.15 -21.35 3.74
N HIS A 68 16.08 -20.54 3.62
CA HIS A 68 15.85 -19.56 2.55
C HIS A 68 15.82 -20.18 1.14
N LYS A 69 15.52 -21.48 1.03
CA LYS A 69 15.38 -22.16 -0.26
C LYS A 69 13.99 -21.93 -0.87
N LYS A 70 13.00 -21.61 -0.03
CA LYS A 70 11.65 -21.24 -0.43
C LYS A 70 11.45 -19.74 -0.33
N MET A 71 10.81 -19.18 -1.36
CA MET A 71 10.31 -17.80 -1.36
C MET A 71 8.85 -17.78 -0.93
N LEU A 72 8.40 -16.65 -0.39
CA LEU A 72 6.98 -16.38 -0.20
C LEU A 72 6.31 -16.15 -1.56
N HIS A 73 5.01 -16.41 -1.66
CA HIS A 73 4.25 -16.21 -2.89
C HIS A 73 4.24 -14.75 -3.36
N ILE A 74 4.32 -13.82 -2.40
CA ILE A 74 4.37 -12.37 -2.60
C ILE A 74 5.73 -11.86 -3.10
N ASP A 75 6.84 -12.54 -2.80
CA ASP A 75 8.20 -12.06 -3.11
C ASP A 75 8.40 -11.69 -4.60
N PRO A 76 7.98 -12.51 -5.60
CA PRO A 76 8.18 -12.19 -7.01
C PRO A 76 7.33 -11.01 -7.51
N LEU A 77 6.37 -10.56 -6.70
CA LEU A 77 5.43 -9.49 -7.05
C LEU A 77 5.95 -8.10 -6.66
N PHE A 78 7.11 -8.00 -6.01
CA PHE A 78 7.67 -6.73 -5.56
C PHE A 78 7.92 -5.75 -6.72
N ARG A 79 7.52 -4.48 -6.55
CA ARG A 79 7.67 -3.42 -7.56
C ARG A 79 8.29 -2.14 -7.01
N GLY A 80 8.27 -1.93 -5.70
CA GLY A 80 8.82 -0.73 -5.10
C GLY A 80 8.36 -0.51 -3.67
N SER A 81 8.19 0.75 -3.29
CA SER A 81 7.79 1.13 -1.93
C SER A 81 6.70 2.21 -1.94
N VAL A 82 6.04 2.36 -0.79
CA VAL A 82 4.98 3.35 -0.57
C VAL A 82 5.28 4.17 0.69
N GLN A 83 5.21 5.49 0.57
CA GLN A 83 5.26 6.45 1.66
C GLN A 83 3.85 6.61 2.23
N THR A 84 3.69 6.44 3.55
CA THR A 84 2.35 6.26 4.14
C THR A 84 1.89 7.40 5.05
N PHE A 85 2.69 8.45 5.23
CA PHE A 85 2.37 9.59 6.13
C PHE A 85 0.97 10.16 5.88
N SER A 86 0.34 10.70 6.92
CA SER A 86 -0.93 11.42 6.84
C SER A 86 -0.71 12.94 6.77
N ASN A 87 -1.76 13.73 6.56
CA ASN A 87 -1.63 15.18 6.59
C ASN A 87 -1.36 15.74 8.00
N THR A 88 -1.56 14.94 9.04
CA THR A 88 -1.37 15.35 10.44
C THR A 88 -0.18 14.70 11.12
N SER A 89 0.42 13.67 10.53
CA SER A 89 1.51 12.92 11.15
C SER A 89 2.40 12.23 10.11
N LEU A 90 3.72 12.21 10.39
CA LEU A 90 4.65 11.36 9.65
C LEU A 90 4.34 9.86 9.86
N ILE A 91 3.84 9.51 11.04
CA ILE A 91 3.42 8.17 11.41
C ILE A 91 1.91 8.13 11.30
N THR A 92 1.42 7.58 10.19
CA THR A 92 0.00 7.48 9.86
C THR A 92 -0.74 6.48 10.77
N ASP A 93 -2.06 6.56 10.75
CA ASP A 93 -2.93 5.49 11.26
C ASP A 93 -3.63 4.77 10.10
N SER A 94 -4.20 3.58 10.37
CA SER A 94 -4.92 2.80 9.34
C SER A 94 -6.05 3.59 8.66
N ALA A 95 -6.74 4.48 9.38
CA ALA A 95 -7.86 5.25 8.83
C ALA A 95 -7.42 6.24 7.76
N SER A 96 -6.40 7.03 8.05
CA SER A 96 -5.88 8.03 7.12
C SER A 96 -5.18 7.37 5.92
N SER A 97 -4.41 6.31 6.13
CA SER A 97 -3.77 5.59 5.01
C SER A 97 -4.80 4.85 4.13
N ALA A 98 -5.79 4.18 4.72
CA ALA A 98 -6.85 3.54 3.94
C ALA A 98 -7.74 4.55 3.22
N THR A 99 -7.99 5.73 3.81
CA THR A 99 -8.67 6.84 3.12
C THR A 99 -7.86 7.32 1.92
N ALA A 100 -6.53 7.42 2.02
CA ALA A 100 -5.69 7.74 0.87
C ALA A 100 -5.78 6.68 -0.25
N TYR A 101 -5.75 5.39 0.11
CA TYR A 101 -5.97 4.30 -0.85
C TYR A 101 -7.36 4.33 -1.49
N ALA A 102 -8.39 4.63 -0.71
CA ALA A 102 -9.78 4.63 -1.17
C ALA A 102 -10.13 5.86 -2.02
N THR A 103 -9.57 7.03 -1.73
CA THR A 103 -10.03 8.32 -2.29
C THR A 103 -9.00 9.04 -3.14
N GLY A 104 -7.71 8.70 -3.02
CA GLY A 104 -6.62 9.46 -3.64
C GLY A 104 -6.29 10.77 -2.92
N PHE A 105 -6.84 11.01 -1.72
CA PHE A 105 -6.54 12.21 -0.92
C PHE A 105 -5.99 11.84 0.45
N LYS A 106 -5.01 12.61 0.90
CA LYS A 106 -4.58 12.59 2.29
C LYS A 106 -5.66 13.18 3.20
N THR A 107 -5.71 12.68 4.42
CA THR A 107 -6.58 13.18 5.49
C THR A 107 -5.84 13.17 6.83
N TYR A 108 -6.55 13.50 7.90
CA TYR A 108 -6.06 13.45 9.27
C TYR A 108 -6.21 12.04 9.87
N ASP A 109 -5.38 11.70 10.86
CA ASP A 109 -5.49 10.41 11.55
C ASP A 109 -6.89 10.22 12.14
N ALA A 110 -7.45 9.00 12.04
CA ALA A 110 -8.84 8.66 12.35
C ALA A 110 -9.92 9.10 11.35
N GLY A 111 -9.62 9.87 10.30
CA GLY A 111 -10.57 10.20 9.24
C GLY A 111 -10.94 8.98 8.38
N ILE A 112 -12.24 8.73 8.18
CA ILE A 112 -12.76 7.62 7.36
C ILE A 112 -13.48 8.20 6.14
N GLY A 113 -12.86 8.11 4.96
CA GLY A 113 -13.49 8.55 3.70
C GLY A 113 -13.85 10.03 3.66
N VAL A 114 -13.11 10.88 4.39
CA VAL A 114 -13.37 12.32 4.51
C VAL A 114 -12.10 13.15 4.29
N ASP A 115 -12.27 14.39 3.84
CA ASP A 115 -11.19 15.37 3.75
C ASP A 115 -10.81 16.00 5.09
N MET A 116 -9.84 16.91 5.08
CA MET A 116 -9.36 17.64 6.27
C MET A 116 -10.46 18.47 6.96
N GLU A 117 -11.51 18.85 6.25
CA GLU A 117 -12.67 19.56 6.79
C GLU A 117 -13.81 18.60 7.19
N LYS A 118 -13.53 17.30 7.29
CA LYS A 118 -14.49 16.24 7.65
C LYS A 118 -15.64 16.07 6.66
N ARG A 119 -15.48 16.55 5.42
CA ARG A 119 -16.48 16.40 4.36
C ARG A 119 -16.22 15.11 3.59
N PRO A 120 -17.27 14.39 3.16
CA PRO A 120 -17.10 13.12 2.44
C PRO A 120 -16.33 13.30 1.14
N LEU A 121 -15.54 12.28 0.82
CA LEU A 121 -14.81 12.09 -0.43
C LEU A 121 -15.31 10.79 -1.06
N GLY A 122 -15.63 10.81 -2.35
CA GLY A 122 -16.04 9.61 -3.08
C GLY A 122 -14.90 8.59 -3.12
N THR A 123 -15.24 7.32 -2.89
CA THR A 123 -14.24 6.24 -2.89
C THR A 123 -14.19 5.51 -4.23
N ILE A 124 -13.08 4.80 -4.47
CA ILE A 124 -12.94 3.90 -5.62
C ILE A 124 -14.00 2.80 -5.62
N LEU A 125 -14.43 2.34 -4.44
CA LEU A 125 -15.47 1.32 -4.31
C LEU A 125 -16.82 1.89 -4.77
N GLU A 126 -17.19 3.09 -4.34
CA GLU A 126 -18.42 3.75 -4.76
C GLU A 126 -18.41 4.08 -6.25
N ALA A 127 -17.27 4.54 -6.78
CA ALA A 127 -17.10 4.82 -8.21
C ALA A 127 -17.20 3.54 -9.05
N ALA A 128 -16.58 2.43 -8.60
CA ALA A 128 -16.70 1.13 -9.24
C ALA A 128 -18.16 0.65 -9.23
N GLN A 129 -18.84 0.79 -8.11
CA GLN A 129 -20.25 0.43 -7.98
C GLN A 129 -21.14 1.26 -8.91
N ALA A 130 -20.92 2.57 -9.00
CA ALA A 130 -21.66 3.46 -9.90
C ALA A 130 -21.47 3.07 -11.38
N ARG A 131 -20.36 2.43 -11.73
CA ARG A 131 -20.09 1.86 -13.06
C ARG A 131 -20.70 0.45 -13.27
N GLY A 132 -21.42 -0.07 -12.28
CA GLY A 132 -22.06 -1.38 -12.32
C GLY A 132 -21.12 -2.55 -12.06
N MET A 133 -19.93 -2.29 -11.50
CA MET A 133 -18.98 -3.34 -11.11
C MET A 133 -19.48 -4.10 -9.87
N VAL A 134 -18.97 -5.32 -9.68
CA VAL A 134 -19.11 -6.01 -8.39
C VAL A 134 -18.13 -5.41 -7.38
N VAL A 135 -18.59 -5.14 -6.16
CA VAL A 135 -17.77 -4.55 -5.10
C VAL A 135 -17.88 -5.31 -3.79
N GLY A 136 -16.78 -5.51 -3.10
CA GLY A 136 -16.81 -6.17 -1.79
C GLY A 136 -15.48 -6.17 -1.05
N MET A 137 -15.52 -6.58 0.21
CA MET A 137 -14.37 -6.56 1.10
C MET A 137 -14.27 -7.84 1.94
N ILE A 138 -13.03 -8.28 2.20
CA ILE A 138 -12.71 -9.46 3.01
C ILE A 138 -11.64 -9.05 4.02
N VAL A 139 -11.89 -9.16 5.31
CA VAL A 139 -10.98 -8.72 6.36
C VAL A 139 -10.92 -9.71 7.52
N THR A 140 -9.81 -9.74 8.26
CA THR A 140 -9.73 -10.50 9.53
C THR A 140 -9.95 -9.63 10.78
N SER A 141 -10.11 -8.31 10.60
CA SER A 141 -10.53 -7.39 11.65
C SER A 141 -12.06 -7.37 11.81
N ARG A 142 -12.57 -6.30 12.42
CA ARG A 142 -14.01 -6.00 12.38
C ARG A 142 -14.29 -5.40 11.01
N VAL A 143 -15.41 -5.74 10.38
CA VAL A 143 -15.77 -5.14 9.09
C VAL A 143 -16.04 -3.63 9.17
N THR A 144 -16.24 -3.10 10.37
CA THR A 144 -16.36 -1.68 10.72
C THR A 144 -15.02 -1.04 11.12
N HIS A 145 -13.91 -1.79 11.11
CA HIS A 145 -12.59 -1.25 11.41
C HIS A 145 -12.15 -0.24 10.34
N ALA A 146 -11.13 0.54 10.65
CA ALA A 146 -10.74 1.71 9.87
C ALA A 146 -10.47 1.43 8.39
N THR A 147 -9.75 0.34 8.10
CA THR A 147 -9.38 -0.02 6.73
C THR A 147 -10.59 -0.30 5.84
N PRO A 148 -11.48 -1.28 6.13
CA PRO A 148 -12.69 -1.48 5.33
C PRO A 148 -13.65 -0.29 5.37
N ALA A 149 -13.78 0.38 6.52
CA ALA A 149 -14.65 1.55 6.64
C ALA A 149 -14.27 2.67 5.67
N SER A 150 -12.97 2.90 5.44
CA SER A 150 -12.49 3.97 4.55
C SER A 150 -12.87 3.79 3.09
N PHE A 151 -13.25 2.57 2.67
CA PHE A 151 -13.73 2.31 1.32
C PHE A 151 -15.25 2.44 1.15
N ALA A 152 -16.03 2.34 2.23
CA ALA A 152 -17.49 2.19 2.12
C ALA A 152 -18.31 3.04 3.12
N ALA A 153 -17.67 3.90 3.90
CA ALA A 153 -18.31 4.81 4.83
C ALA A 153 -17.62 6.18 4.84
N HIS A 154 -18.34 7.20 5.32
CA HIS A 154 -17.81 8.55 5.53
C HIS A 154 -18.09 9.00 6.95
N ILE A 155 -17.06 8.95 7.80
CA ILE A 155 -17.18 9.17 9.24
C ILE A 155 -15.96 9.97 9.71
N HIS A 156 -16.19 10.97 10.55
CA HIS A 156 -15.13 11.87 11.00
C HIS A 156 -14.18 11.26 12.04
N SER A 157 -14.50 10.08 12.59
CA SER A 157 -13.65 9.36 13.54
C SER A 157 -13.84 7.85 13.42
N ARG A 158 -12.73 7.12 13.21
CA ARG A 158 -12.68 5.65 13.17
C ARG A 158 -13.28 4.95 14.40
N SER A 159 -13.42 5.64 15.53
CA SER A 159 -14.01 5.08 16.75
C SER A 159 -15.53 4.87 16.68
N LEU A 160 -16.21 5.51 15.72
CA LEU A 160 -17.67 5.47 15.58
C LEU A 160 -18.12 4.25 14.76
N GLU A 161 -17.72 3.05 15.18
CA GLU A 161 -17.96 1.79 14.44
C GLU A 161 -19.45 1.44 14.30
N ASN A 162 -20.30 1.87 15.23
CA ASN A 162 -21.76 1.69 15.09
C ASN A 162 -22.33 2.56 13.96
N ASP A 163 -21.87 3.80 13.84
CA ASP A 163 -22.30 4.70 12.76
C ASP A 163 -21.84 4.17 11.39
N ILE A 164 -20.66 3.54 11.34
CA ILE A 164 -20.16 2.82 10.16
C ILE A 164 -21.09 1.65 9.80
N ALA A 165 -21.46 0.81 10.77
CA ALA A 165 -22.38 -0.30 10.54
C ALA A 165 -23.77 0.19 10.07
N ASP A 166 -24.27 1.27 10.66
CA ASP A 166 -25.53 1.87 10.26
C ASP A 166 -25.49 2.39 8.81
N GLN A 167 -24.37 2.98 8.37
CA GLN A 167 -24.18 3.34 6.95
C GLN A 167 -24.19 2.12 6.03
N TYR A 168 -23.51 1.02 6.39
CA TYR A 168 -23.54 -0.21 5.60
C TYR A 168 -24.96 -0.77 5.45
N CYS A 169 -25.73 -0.82 6.55
CA CYS A 169 -27.11 -1.31 6.55
C CYS A 169 -28.08 -0.37 5.84
N ALA A 170 -27.88 0.95 5.91
CA ALA A 170 -28.72 1.93 5.24
C ALA A 170 -28.48 1.94 3.73
N ASN A 171 -27.22 1.86 3.30
CA ASN A 171 -26.85 1.94 1.89
C ASN A 171 -27.04 0.59 1.18
N ALA A 172 -26.80 -0.53 1.87
CA ALA A 172 -26.98 -1.89 1.34
C ALA A 172 -26.34 -2.06 -0.06
N ASN A 173 -25.15 -1.47 -0.23
CA ASN A 173 -24.53 -1.20 -1.52
C ASN A 173 -23.35 -2.14 -1.83
N LEU A 174 -22.79 -2.83 -0.83
CA LEU A 174 -21.76 -3.86 -1.03
C LEU A 174 -22.36 -5.14 -1.61
N ASP A 175 -21.65 -5.88 -2.44
CA ASP A 175 -22.11 -7.22 -2.86
C ASP A 175 -21.73 -8.28 -1.84
N PHE A 176 -20.57 -8.10 -1.22
CA PHE A 176 -20.16 -8.91 -0.09
C PHE A 176 -19.29 -8.13 0.91
N LEU A 177 -19.40 -8.50 2.19
CA LEU A 177 -18.55 -8.01 3.27
C LEU A 177 -18.29 -9.13 4.27
N LEU A 178 -17.04 -9.57 4.41
CA LEU A 178 -16.68 -10.73 5.22
C LEU A 178 -15.64 -10.33 6.28
N GLY A 179 -15.89 -10.68 7.54
CA GLY A 179 -14.94 -10.49 8.64
C GLY A 179 -15.59 -10.68 10.02
N GLY A 180 -14.99 -10.08 11.05
CA GLY A 180 -15.56 -10.02 12.40
C GLY A 180 -16.45 -8.79 12.61
N GLY A 181 -16.74 -8.47 13.88
CA GLY A 181 -17.39 -7.22 14.28
C GLY A 181 -18.90 -7.30 14.45
N LYS A 182 -19.47 -8.50 14.63
CA LYS A 182 -20.92 -8.71 14.79
C LYS A 182 -21.55 -7.79 15.85
N ARG A 183 -20.80 -7.42 16.90
CA ARG A 183 -21.29 -6.54 17.98
C ARG A 183 -21.77 -5.15 17.52
N HIS A 184 -21.34 -4.68 16.34
CA HIS A 184 -21.71 -3.37 15.81
C HIS A 184 -23.02 -3.39 15.00
N PHE A 185 -23.53 -4.58 14.68
CA PHE A 185 -24.75 -4.74 13.90
C PHE A 185 -25.93 -5.07 14.82
N SER A 186 -26.84 -4.13 14.98
CA SER A 186 -28.10 -4.36 15.70
C SER A 186 -29.02 -5.30 14.92
N ASP A 187 -29.98 -5.93 15.60
CA ASP A 187 -30.98 -6.79 14.94
C ASP A 187 -31.77 -6.03 13.85
N ALA A 188 -32.03 -4.74 14.06
CA ALA A 188 -32.66 -3.87 13.08
C ALA A 188 -31.77 -3.64 11.84
N CYS A 189 -30.46 -3.46 12.05
CA CYS A 189 -29.46 -3.37 10.97
C CYS A 189 -29.45 -4.65 10.13
N LEU A 190 -29.35 -5.81 10.80
CA LEU A 190 -29.35 -7.12 10.14
C LEU A 190 -30.67 -7.42 9.42
N ALA A 191 -31.81 -7.00 9.98
CA ALA A 191 -33.10 -7.12 9.33
C ALA A 191 -33.18 -6.29 8.04
N LYS A 192 -32.63 -5.07 8.03
CA LYS A 192 -32.53 -4.23 6.82
C LYS A 192 -31.69 -4.92 5.74
N LEU A 193 -30.53 -5.49 6.10
CA LEU A 193 -29.70 -6.24 5.16
C LEU A 193 -30.45 -7.46 4.60
N LYS A 194 -31.09 -8.26 5.45
CA LYS A 194 -31.90 -9.40 4.98
C LYS A 194 -33.04 -8.96 4.05
N ALA A 195 -33.74 -7.87 4.37
CA ALA A 195 -34.77 -7.29 3.51
C ALA A 195 -34.20 -6.78 2.17
N ALA A 196 -32.94 -6.34 2.15
CA ALA A 196 -32.20 -5.97 0.94
C ALA A 196 -31.57 -7.19 0.21
N GLY A 197 -31.94 -8.41 0.59
CA GLY A 197 -31.57 -9.66 -0.07
C GLY A 197 -30.24 -10.27 0.37
N TYR A 198 -29.63 -9.80 1.45
CA TYR A 198 -28.37 -10.36 1.94
C TYR A 198 -28.57 -11.65 2.73
N THR A 199 -27.74 -12.64 2.44
CA THR A 199 -27.51 -13.77 3.35
C THR A 199 -26.48 -13.38 4.39
N ILE A 200 -26.78 -13.61 5.67
CA ILE A 200 -25.83 -13.43 6.76
C ILE A 200 -25.21 -14.80 7.07
N THR A 201 -23.89 -14.91 7.06
CA THR A 201 -23.16 -16.11 7.50
C THR A 201 -22.37 -15.80 8.78
N LEU A 202 -22.34 -16.74 9.71
CA LEU A 202 -21.80 -16.55 11.07
C LEU A 202 -20.60 -17.44 11.38
N ASP A 203 -20.32 -18.43 10.54
CA ASP A 203 -19.19 -19.33 10.69
C ASP A 203 -18.71 -19.90 9.35
N LYS A 204 -17.68 -20.73 9.42
CA LYS A 204 -17.06 -21.40 8.27
C LYS A 204 -18.02 -22.33 7.53
N ASP A 205 -18.89 -23.04 8.23
CA ASP A 205 -19.82 -24.00 7.64
C ASP A 205 -20.93 -23.29 6.87
N GLU A 206 -21.47 -22.20 7.42
CA GLU A 206 -22.44 -21.34 6.76
C GLU A 206 -21.84 -20.66 5.51
N LEU A 207 -20.58 -20.23 5.55
CA LEU A 207 -19.86 -19.72 4.37
C LEU A 207 -19.72 -20.81 3.29
N ALA A 208 -19.36 -22.03 3.68
CA ALA A 208 -19.26 -23.15 2.75
C ALA A 208 -20.61 -23.52 2.13
N ALA A 209 -21.68 -23.52 2.92
CA ALA A 209 -23.04 -23.73 2.45
C ALA A 209 -23.47 -22.62 1.47
N TYR A 210 -23.13 -21.36 1.76
CA TYR A 210 -23.41 -20.24 0.85
C TYR A 210 -22.72 -20.44 -0.50
N ARG A 211 -21.42 -20.78 -0.51
CA ARG A 211 -20.69 -21.09 -1.75
C ARG A 211 -21.38 -22.22 -2.52
N LYS A 212 -21.67 -23.34 -1.86
CA LYS A 212 -22.30 -24.51 -2.51
C LYS A 212 -23.59 -24.15 -3.24
N THR A 213 -24.41 -23.25 -2.69
CA THR A 213 -25.67 -22.82 -3.30
C THR A 213 -25.49 -21.77 -4.40
N ASN A 214 -24.49 -20.89 -4.29
CA ASN A 214 -24.37 -19.70 -5.14
C ASN A 214 -23.23 -19.75 -6.17
N GLU A 215 -22.30 -20.69 -6.08
CA GLU A 215 -21.16 -20.79 -7.00
C GLU A 215 -21.60 -20.95 -8.46
N ALA A 216 -22.56 -21.83 -8.74
CA ALA A 216 -23.01 -22.11 -10.10
C ALA A 216 -23.74 -20.93 -10.76
N ASN A 217 -24.47 -20.12 -9.98
CA ASN A 217 -25.23 -18.98 -10.49
C ASN A 217 -24.49 -17.64 -10.34
N GLY A 218 -23.35 -17.64 -9.63
CA GLY A 218 -22.49 -16.48 -9.40
C GLY A 218 -23.11 -15.41 -8.50
N THR A 219 -24.11 -15.72 -7.68
CA THR A 219 -24.81 -14.72 -6.84
C THR A 219 -23.93 -14.28 -5.66
N LEU A 220 -23.66 -12.98 -5.58
CA LEU A 220 -22.93 -12.35 -4.48
C LEU A 220 -23.81 -11.28 -3.84
N ARG A 221 -24.41 -11.64 -2.70
CA ARG A 221 -25.22 -10.77 -1.85
C ARG A 221 -25.13 -11.31 -0.43
N MET A 222 -24.01 -11.08 0.26
CA MET A 222 -23.78 -11.66 1.58
C MET A 222 -22.98 -10.80 2.56
N PHE A 223 -23.24 -10.98 3.85
CA PHE A 223 -22.39 -10.45 4.93
C PHE A 223 -21.92 -11.62 5.80
N GLY A 224 -20.61 -11.80 5.93
CA GLY A 224 -19.99 -12.75 6.85
C GLY A 224 -19.57 -12.03 8.13
N LEU A 225 -20.12 -12.42 9.28
CA LEU A 225 -19.87 -11.83 10.60
C LEU A 225 -19.43 -12.92 11.59
N TYR A 226 -18.16 -13.34 11.48
CA TYR A 226 -17.63 -14.56 12.07
C TYR A 226 -17.23 -14.45 13.55
N GLN A 227 -17.13 -13.23 14.08
CA GLN A 227 -16.76 -12.99 15.47
C GLN A 227 -17.42 -11.71 16.02
N LYS A 228 -17.62 -11.64 17.33
CA LYS A 228 -18.17 -10.45 18.00
C LYS A 228 -17.28 -9.22 17.81
N SER A 229 -15.96 -9.40 17.90
CA SER A 229 -14.94 -8.38 17.64
C SER A 229 -14.12 -8.78 16.41
N HIS A 230 -12.81 -8.48 16.37
CA HIS A 230 -11.90 -9.02 15.37
C HIS A 230 -11.98 -10.55 15.31
N MET A 231 -11.68 -11.12 14.14
CA MET A 231 -11.47 -12.55 14.03
C MET A 231 -10.24 -12.97 14.84
N SER A 232 -10.22 -14.24 15.21
CA SER A 232 -9.13 -14.86 15.93
C SER A 232 -7.83 -14.79 15.12
N TYR A 233 -6.70 -14.65 15.80
CA TYR A 233 -5.40 -14.76 15.13
C TYR A 233 -5.28 -16.14 14.48
N GLU A 234 -4.55 -16.25 13.37
CA GLU A 234 -4.26 -17.48 12.65
C GLU A 234 -3.69 -18.53 13.60
N VAL A 235 -2.75 -18.16 14.47
CA VAL A 235 -2.16 -19.08 15.45
C VAL A 235 -3.19 -19.70 16.39
N ASP A 236 -4.24 -18.95 16.75
CA ASP A 236 -5.32 -19.44 17.61
C ASP A 236 -6.38 -20.19 16.79
N ARG A 237 -6.67 -19.74 15.57
CA ARG A 237 -7.63 -20.35 14.65
C ARG A 237 -7.20 -21.77 14.25
N ILE A 238 -5.93 -21.99 13.91
CA ILE A 238 -5.41 -23.31 13.50
C ILE A 238 -5.42 -24.35 14.63
N ARG A 239 -5.56 -23.92 15.89
CA ARG A 239 -5.78 -24.85 17.02
C ARG A 239 -7.16 -25.50 17.00
N GLY A 240 -8.09 -25.00 16.17
CA GLY A 240 -9.42 -25.58 16.01
C GLY A 240 -10.39 -25.22 17.14
N GLU A 241 -10.08 -24.21 17.94
CA GLU A 241 -10.95 -23.73 19.03
C GLU A 241 -12.04 -22.76 18.54
N THR A 242 -11.99 -22.39 17.27
CA THR A 242 -12.90 -21.42 16.63
C THR A 242 -13.45 -22.00 15.33
N ASN A 243 -14.74 -21.79 15.03
CA ASN A 243 -15.32 -22.13 13.72
C ASN A 243 -15.27 -20.95 12.73
N GLU A 244 -14.12 -20.29 12.65
CA GLU A 244 -13.90 -19.11 11.81
C GLU A 244 -13.15 -19.54 10.52
N PRO A 245 -13.55 -19.05 9.33
CA PRO A 245 -12.77 -19.28 8.11
C PRO A 245 -11.46 -18.47 8.14
N SER A 246 -10.41 -18.97 7.48
CA SER A 246 -9.18 -18.19 7.28
C SER A 246 -9.36 -17.08 6.21
N LEU A 247 -8.39 -16.18 6.09
CA LEU A 247 -8.41 -15.15 5.05
C LEU A 247 -8.34 -15.76 3.64
N SER A 248 -7.49 -16.77 3.47
CA SER A 248 -7.35 -17.52 2.24
C SER A 248 -8.64 -18.28 1.89
N GLU A 249 -9.30 -18.91 2.88
CA GLU A 249 -10.59 -19.58 2.69
C GLU A 249 -11.67 -18.59 2.26
N MET A 250 -11.86 -17.49 2.99
CA MET A 250 -12.85 -16.46 2.62
C MET A 250 -12.62 -15.96 1.18
N THR A 251 -11.36 -15.73 0.81
CA THR A 251 -10.98 -15.29 -0.53
C THR A 251 -11.29 -16.33 -1.60
N GLU A 252 -10.95 -17.60 -1.36
CA GLU A 252 -11.24 -18.70 -2.28
C GLU A 252 -12.75 -18.86 -2.49
N HIS A 253 -13.54 -18.82 -1.41
CA HIS A 253 -14.99 -18.92 -1.47
C HIS A 253 -15.61 -17.81 -2.34
N ILE A 254 -15.16 -16.56 -2.16
CA ILE A 254 -15.65 -15.44 -2.96
C ILE A 254 -15.22 -15.57 -4.42
N PHE A 255 -13.97 -15.93 -4.70
CA PHE A 255 -13.47 -16.05 -6.07
C PHE A 255 -14.12 -17.18 -6.86
N ALA A 256 -14.46 -18.29 -6.19
CA ALA A 256 -15.23 -19.37 -6.80
C ALA A 256 -16.59 -18.88 -7.33
N ILE A 257 -17.30 -18.08 -6.55
CA ILE A 257 -18.59 -17.49 -6.94
C ILE A 257 -18.39 -16.38 -7.98
N LEU A 258 -17.42 -15.50 -7.76
CA LEU A 258 -17.14 -14.33 -8.60
C LEU A 258 -16.82 -14.72 -10.05
N LYS A 259 -16.13 -15.86 -10.25
CA LYS A 259 -15.82 -16.41 -11.58
C LYS A 259 -17.06 -16.61 -12.46
N ASN A 260 -18.19 -17.00 -11.85
CA ASN A 260 -19.45 -17.26 -12.55
C ASN A 260 -20.43 -16.07 -12.50
N ASN A 261 -20.04 -14.96 -11.87
CA ASN A 261 -20.90 -13.79 -11.74
C ASN A 261 -20.97 -13.00 -13.07
N LYS A 262 -22.17 -12.97 -13.67
CA LYS A 262 -22.40 -12.30 -14.96
C LYS A 262 -22.12 -10.80 -14.93
N ARG A 263 -22.37 -10.12 -13.81
CA ARG A 263 -22.09 -8.69 -13.65
C ARG A 263 -20.58 -8.45 -13.59
N ALA A 264 -19.84 -9.27 -12.84
CA ALA A 264 -18.37 -9.21 -12.81
C ALA A 264 -17.76 -9.48 -14.18
N GLN A 265 -18.25 -10.47 -14.93
CA GLN A 265 -17.77 -10.75 -16.29
C GLN A 265 -18.02 -9.56 -17.23
N LYS A 266 -19.18 -8.90 -17.11
CA LYS A 266 -19.58 -7.78 -17.99
C LYS A 266 -18.92 -6.45 -17.62
N HIS A 267 -18.86 -6.11 -16.34
CA HIS A 267 -18.48 -4.78 -15.86
C HIS A 267 -17.15 -4.78 -15.09
N GLY A 268 -16.66 -5.94 -14.67
CA GLY A 268 -15.50 -6.08 -13.81
C GLY A 268 -15.88 -6.03 -12.34
N PHE A 269 -14.86 -6.01 -11.48
CA PHE A 269 -15.02 -5.92 -10.04
C PHE A 269 -13.90 -5.14 -9.36
N PHE A 270 -14.19 -4.63 -8.16
CA PHE A 270 -13.22 -4.09 -7.24
C PHE A 270 -13.34 -4.83 -5.90
N VAL A 271 -12.27 -5.45 -5.43
CA VAL A 271 -12.25 -6.18 -4.15
C VAL A 271 -11.11 -5.66 -3.29
N MET A 272 -11.39 -5.37 -2.02
CA MET A 272 -10.37 -5.09 -1.01
C MET A 272 -10.24 -6.29 -0.06
N ILE A 273 -9.00 -6.74 0.16
CA ILE A 273 -8.68 -7.88 1.04
C ILE A 273 -7.68 -7.42 2.10
N GLU A 274 -7.99 -7.57 3.38
CA GLU A 274 -7.15 -7.11 4.48
C GLU A 274 -6.64 -8.28 5.35
N GLY A 275 -5.31 -8.39 5.46
CA GLY A 275 -4.66 -9.17 6.51
C GLY A 275 -4.51 -8.32 7.75
N SER A 276 -5.60 -8.16 8.50
CA SER A 276 -5.76 -7.08 9.47
C SER A 276 -5.09 -7.30 10.83
N ARG A 277 -4.67 -8.53 11.14
CA ARG A 277 -4.19 -8.90 12.48
C ARG A 277 -2.68 -8.85 12.61
N VAL A 278 -1.93 -8.67 11.52
CA VAL A 278 -0.46 -8.48 11.59
C VAL A 278 -0.12 -7.25 12.45
N ASP A 279 -0.77 -6.12 12.21
CA ASP A 279 -0.68 -4.90 13.01
C ASP A 279 -0.93 -5.13 14.51
N HIS A 280 -2.08 -5.74 14.85
CA HIS A 280 -2.44 -6.02 16.23
C HIS A 280 -1.39 -6.88 16.97
N ALA A 281 -0.78 -7.85 16.26
CA ALA A 281 0.32 -8.64 16.81
C ALA A 281 1.61 -7.81 16.97
N GLY A 282 1.84 -6.85 16.07
CA GLY A 282 2.88 -5.83 16.18
C GLY A 282 2.70 -4.92 17.41
N HIS A 283 1.49 -4.42 17.66
CA HIS A 283 1.16 -3.66 18.88
C HIS A 283 1.41 -4.48 20.16
N SER A 284 1.20 -5.79 20.07
CA SER A 284 1.46 -6.75 21.16
C SER A 284 2.91 -7.21 21.26
N ASN A 285 3.79 -6.78 20.35
CA ASN A 285 5.17 -7.26 20.22
C ASN A 285 5.28 -8.79 20.20
N ASP A 286 4.29 -9.45 19.58
CA ASP A 286 4.17 -10.89 19.52
C ASP A 286 4.67 -11.41 18.16
N ALA A 287 5.99 -11.60 18.06
CA ALA A 287 6.63 -11.95 16.79
C ALA A 287 6.13 -13.29 16.22
N GLY A 288 5.82 -14.26 17.09
CA GLY A 288 5.37 -15.59 16.64
C GLY A 288 3.96 -15.57 16.09
N THR A 289 3.08 -14.73 16.64
CA THR A 289 1.74 -14.48 16.08
C THR A 289 1.83 -13.61 14.82
N MET A 290 2.60 -12.52 14.86
CA MET A 290 2.74 -11.59 13.74
C MET A 290 3.29 -12.26 12.48
N GLY A 291 4.29 -13.14 12.63
CA GLY A 291 4.82 -13.92 11.52
C GLY A 291 3.80 -14.90 10.94
N LYS A 292 2.96 -15.54 11.76
CA LYS A 292 1.91 -16.46 11.26
C LYS A 292 0.79 -15.73 10.54
N GLU A 293 0.41 -14.54 11.00
CA GLU A 293 -0.52 -13.66 10.28
C GLU A 293 0.03 -13.28 8.90
N ALA A 294 1.30 -12.89 8.82
CA ALA A 294 1.95 -12.54 7.55
C ALA A 294 2.05 -13.76 6.61
N ILE A 295 2.26 -14.97 7.15
CA ILE A 295 2.24 -16.22 6.38
C ILE A 295 0.83 -16.50 5.84
N GLU A 296 -0.22 -16.30 6.63
CA GLU A 296 -1.59 -16.50 6.15
C GLU A 296 -2.00 -15.46 5.09
N PHE A 297 -1.51 -14.23 5.22
CA PHE A 297 -1.64 -13.26 4.13
C PHE A 297 -0.90 -13.73 2.87
N ASP A 298 0.31 -14.29 2.99
CA ASP A 298 1.03 -14.85 1.84
C ASP A 298 0.30 -16.05 1.19
N ASN A 299 -0.33 -16.91 1.99
CA ASN A 299 -1.22 -17.96 1.48
C ASN A 299 -2.38 -17.36 0.67
N THR A 300 -2.98 -16.28 1.18
CA THR A 300 -4.03 -15.53 0.47
C THR A 300 -3.49 -14.91 -0.83
N VAL A 301 -2.27 -14.39 -0.83
CA VAL A 301 -1.59 -13.92 -2.05
C VAL A 301 -1.44 -15.05 -3.06
N SER A 302 -1.20 -16.30 -2.63
CA SER A 302 -1.18 -17.45 -3.53
C SER A 302 -2.51 -17.64 -4.27
N VAL A 303 -3.63 -17.59 -3.53
CA VAL A 303 -5.00 -17.68 -4.09
C VAL A 303 -5.26 -16.53 -5.08
N VAL A 304 -4.92 -15.30 -4.70
CA VAL A 304 -5.12 -14.11 -5.53
C VAL A 304 -4.23 -14.16 -6.78
N LYS A 305 -2.97 -14.54 -6.65
CA LYS A 305 -2.03 -14.68 -7.76
C LYS A 305 -2.51 -15.71 -8.77
N GLN A 306 -3.02 -16.85 -8.31
CA GLN A 306 -3.61 -17.87 -9.18
C GLN A 306 -4.84 -17.32 -9.91
N PHE A 307 -5.71 -16.58 -9.22
CA PHE A 307 -6.88 -15.95 -9.82
C PHE A 307 -6.47 -14.92 -10.88
N VAL A 308 -5.54 -14.02 -10.57
CA VAL A 308 -5.02 -12.99 -11.47
C VAL A 308 -4.43 -13.60 -12.74
N TYR A 309 -3.61 -14.65 -12.63
CA TYR A 309 -2.99 -15.26 -13.82
C TYR A 309 -3.93 -16.15 -14.63
N SER A 310 -5.05 -16.58 -14.05
CA SER A 310 -6.07 -17.36 -14.75
C SER A 310 -7.15 -16.49 -15.41
N ASN A 311 -7.18 -15.18 -15.12
CA ASN A 311 -8.20 -14.27 -15.60
C ASN A 311 -7.56 -13.03 -16.27
N PRO A 312 -7.72 -12.85 -17.59
CA PRO A 312 -7.19 -11.66 -18.25
C PRO A 312 -7.83 -10.40 -17.68
N ASN A 313 -7.10 -9.29 -17.70
CA ASN A 313 -7.57 -7.97 -17.23
C ASN A 313 -7.95 -7.88 -15.74
N VAL A 314 -7.52 -8.85 -14.93
CA VAL A 314 -7.55 -8.73 -13.47
C VAL A 314 -6.16 -8.28 -13.00
N ALA A 315 -6.11 -7.19 -12.24
CA ALA A 315 -4.90 -6.68 -11.63
C ALA A 315 -4.94 -6.86 -10.11
N MET A 316 -3.78 -7.08 -9.52
CA MET A 316 -3.59 -7.07 -8.07
C MET A 316 -2.59 -5.98 -7.72
N ILE A 317 -2.90 -5.23 -6.67
CA ILE A 317 -1.99 -4.29 -6.01
C ILE A 317 -2.01 -4.55 -4.50
N SER A 318 -0.84 -4.56 -3.86
CA SER A 318 -0.72 -4.78 -2.43
C SER A 318 0.32 -3.86 -1.82
N ALA A 319 -0.09 -3.18 -0.75
CA ALA A 319 0.77 -2.36 0.10
C ALA A 319 0.14 -2.30 1.49
N ALA A 320 0.97 -2.34 2.53
CA ALA A 320 0.52 -2.11 3.89
C ALA A 320 0.07 -0.65 4.06
N ASP A 321 -0.74 -0.36 5.07
CA ASP A 321 -1.05 1.00 5.49
C ASP A 321 0.07 1.66 6.30
N HIS A 322 0.83 0.88 7.07
CA HIS A 322 2.04 1.31 7.78
C HIS A 322 2.89 0.09 8.20
N GLY A 323 4.04 0.35 8.86
CA GLY A 323 4.71 -0.66 9.67
C GLY A 323 4.32 -0.55 11.16
N THR A 324 4.40 -1.65 11.92
CA THR A 324 4.03 -1.67 13.34
C THR A 324 5.07 -2.34 14.25
N GLY A 325 5.20 -1.83 15.49
CA GLY A 325 6.07 -2.34 16.57
C GLY A 325 7.56 -1.99 16.42
N GLY A 326 7.97 -1.58 15.21
CA GLY A 326 9.38 -1.30 14.92
C GLY A 326 10.26 -2.50 15.19
N ILE A 327 9.82 -3.67 14.71
CA ILE A 327 10.50 -4.95 14.85
C ILE A 327 11.86 -4.94 14.14
N THR A 328 12.86 -5.55 14.78
CA THR A 328 14.15 -5.85 14.17
C THR A 328 14.50 -7.33 14.31
N LEU A 329 14.96 -7.94 13.21
CA LEU A 329 15.53 -9.28 13.19
C LEU A 329 17.00 -9.22 13.60
N GLY A 330 17.21 -8.94 14.88
CA GLY A 330 18.51 -8.71 15.47
C GLY A 330 18.35 -7.96 16.77
N ARG A 331 19.21 -8.29 17.74
CA ARG A 331 19.12 -7.78 19.10
C ARG A 331 20.48 -7.77 19.79
N ASP A 332 20.76 -6.71 20.56
CA ASP A 332 21.87 -6.58 21.50
C ASP A 332 23.27 -6.89 20.91
N GLY A 333 23.48 -6.57 19.62
CA GLY A 333 24.74 -6.88 18.91
C GLY A 333 24.99 -8.36 18.65
N VAL A 334 24.02 -9.24 18.90
CA VAL A 334 24.14 -10.69 18.73
C VAL A 334 23.68 -11.10 17.35
N TYR A 335 24.60 -11.63 16.54
CA TYR A 335 24.32 -12.07 15.17
C TYR A 335 23.83 -13.52 15.16
N LYS A 336 22.72 -13.77 15.85
CA LYS A 336 22.09 -15.10 15.92
C LYS A 336 20.60 -14.99 15.64
N TRP A 337 20.09 -15.94 14.88
CA TRP A 337 18.66 -16.13 14.63
C TRP A 337 18.20 -17.42 15.30
N LYS A 338 17.13 -17.36 16.10
CA LYS A 338 16.57 -18.53 16.79
C LYS A 338 15.05 -18.59 16.54
N PRO A 339 14.60 -19.12 15.40
CA PRO A 339 13.18 -19.11 15.03
C PRO A 339 12.31 -20.02 15.90
N GLU A 340 12.90 -21.01 16.57
CA GLU A 340 12.18 -22.09 17.26
C GLU A 340 11.06 -21.59 18.19
N PRO A 341 11.27 -20.59 19.08
CA PRO A 341 10.21 -20.06 19.94
C PRO A 341 9.02 -19.49 19.18
N LEU A 342 9.26 -18.89 18.00
CA LEU A 342 8.24 -18.23 17.17
C LEU A 342 7.48 -19.26 16.33
N VAL A 343 8.22 -20.17 15.69
CA VAL A 343 7.66 -21.24 14.84
C VAL A 343 6.81 -22.19 15.67
N LYS A 344 7.28 -22.56 16.87
CA LYS A 344 6.55 -23.46 17.79
C LYS A 344 5.59 -22.72 18.73
N GLN A 345 5.37 -21.42 18.54
CA GLN A 345 4.34 -20.72 19.30
C GLN A 345 2.97 -21.18 18.82
N VAL A 346 2.17 -21.76 19.70
CA VAL A 346 0.86 -22.33 19.36
C VAL A 346 -0.30 -21.44 19.80
N MET A 347 -0.09 -20.44 20.64
CA MET A 347 -1.16 -19.52 21.08
C MET A 347 -0.66 -18.08 20.99
N SER A 348 -1.54 -17.15 20.67
CA SER A 348 -1.22 -15.73 20.74
C SER A 348 -1.06 -15.28 22.19
N THR A 349 -0.29 -14.23 22.40
CA THR A 349 -0.19 -13.58 23.73
C THR A 349 -1.53 -12.99 24.18
N GLU A 350 -2.44 -12.66 23.26
CA GLU A 350 -3.82 -12.29 23.56
C GLU A 350 -4.61 -13.47 24.16
N GLY A 351 -4.50 -14.65 23.53
CA GLY A 351 -5.07 -15.91 24.03
C GLY A 351 -4.49 -16.31 25.39
N MET A 352 -3.16 -16.23 25.55
CA MET A 352 -2.49 -16.49 26.83
C MET A 352 -3.01 -15.55 27.93
N LYS A 353 -3.16 -14.26 27.62
CA LYS A 353 -3.71 -13.28 28.57
C LYS A 353 -5.17 -13.56 28.90
N ALA A 354 -5.96 -14.06 27.96
CA ALA A 354 -7.34 -14.46 28.22
C ALA A 354 -7.39 -15.62 29.23
N LEU A 355 -6.59 -16.68 29.01
CA LEU A 355 -6.47 -17.79 29.97
C LEU A 355 -5.97 -17.34 31.34
N PHE A 356 -4.99 -16.45 31.39
CA PHE A 356 -4.55 -15.86 32.65
C PHE A 356 -5.72 -15.13 33.34
N SER A 357 -6.49 -14.34 32.60
CA SER A 357 -7.55 -13.49 33.15
C SER A 357 -8.75 -14.28 33.68
N ASN A 358 -9.02 -15.47 33.13
CA ASN A 358 -10.14 -16.32 33.55
C ASN A 358 -10.05 -16.74 35.03
N ASP A 359 -8.85 -17.12 35.49
CA ASP A 359 -8.65 -17.56 36.87
C ASP A 359 -8.08 -16.44 37.77
N ARG A 360 -8.05 -15.18 37.28
CA ARG A 360 -7.39 -14.05 37.94
C ARG A 360 -7.80 -13.89 39.41
N ALA A 361 -9.09 -14.05 39.72
CA ALA A 361 -9.62 -13.87 41.06
C ALA A 361 -9.09 -14.90 42.07
N THR A 362 -8.53 -16.01 41.60
CA THR A 362 -8.00 -17.10 42.43
C THR A 362 -6.51 -16.97 42.73
N TYR A 363 -5.82 -16.03 42.07
CA TYR A 363 -4.36 -15.97 42.15
C TYR A 363 -3.85 -15.26 43.40
N THR A 364 -2.81 -15.84 43.99
CA THR A 364 -1.83 -15.11 44.80
C THR A 364 -0.74 -14.54 43.88
N GLU A 365 0.13 -13.65 44.37
CA GLU A 365 1.26 -13.16 43.57
C GLU A 365 2.12 -14.32 43.02
N ALA A 366 2.35 -15.35 43.84
CA ALA A 366 3.14 -16.52 43.47
C ALA A 366 2.46 -17.37 42.38
N THR A 367 1.15 -17.66 42.52
CA THR A 367 0.43 -18.47 41.52
C THR A 367 0.18 -17.71 40.22
N ALA A 368 -0.05 -16.38 40.28
CA ALA A 368 -0.11 -15.53 39.09
C ALA A 368 1.23 -15.55 38.33
N LEU A 369 2.35 -15.36 39.02
CA LEU A 369 3.68 -15.40 38.39
C LEU A 369 3.93 -16.75 37.72
N GLN A 370 3.61 -17.86 38.41
CA GLN A 370 3.78 -19.20 37.87
C GLN A 370 2.91 -19.41 36.63
N LYS A 371 1.64 -18.99 36.67
CA LYS A 371 0.73 -19.08 35.52
C LYS A 371 1.28 -18.37 34.29
N VAL A 372 1.84 -17.17 34.44
CA VAL A 372 2.44 -16.43 33.31
C VAL A 372 3.60 -17.22 32.69
N LYS A 373 4.50 -17.76 33.51
CA LYS A 373 5.62 -18.57 33.05
C LYS A 373 5.15 -19.83 32.33
N ASP A 374 4.17 -20.51 32.92
CA ASP A 374 3.58 -21.73 32.36
C ASP A 374 2.94 -21.45 31.01
N LEU A 375 2.17 -20.36 30.88
CA LEU A 375 1.58 -19.97 29.59
C LEU A 375 2.65 -19.75 28.51
N ILE A 376 3.74 -19.06 28.83
CA ILE A 376 4.85 -18.85 27.87
C ILE A 376 5.53 -20.18 27.50
N ILE A 377 5.89 -21.00 28.49
CA ILE A 377 6.65 -22.24 28.29
C ILE A 377 5.82 -23.32 27.59
N GLN A 378 4.51 -23.41 27.89
CA GLN A 378 3.62 -24.40 27.30
C GLN A 378 3.21 -24.03 25.87
N ASN A 379 3.08 -22.73 25.58
CA ASN A 379 2.57 -22.26 24.29
C ASN A 379 3.66 -21.68 23.38
N SER A 380 4.93 -21.79 23.75
CA SER A 380 6.08 -21.45 22.90
C SER A 380 7.26 -22.37 23.21
N ALA A 381 8.25 -22.48 22.33
CA ALA A 381 9.49 -23.20 22.64
C ALA A 381 10.48 -22.43 23.53
N THR A 382 9.98 -21.44 24.28
CA THR A 382 10.77 -20.69 25.28
C THR A 382 10.98 -21.56 26.51
N LYS A 383 12.13 -22.24 26.61
CA LYS A 383 12.41 -23.20 27.70
C LYS A 383 12.72 -22.56 29.06
N LYS A 384 13.20 -21.31 29.08
CA LYS A 384 13.64 -20.65 30.31
C LYS A 384 13.32 -19.16 30.26
N ILE A 385 12.67 -18.68 31.31
CA ILE A 385 12.46 -17.26 31.55
C ILE A 385 13.72 -16.69 32.21
N SER A 386 14.25 -15.60 31.66
CA SER A 386 15.45 -14.94 32.19
C SER A 386 15.16 -14.28 33.55
N LYS A 387 16.20 -14.03 34.36
CA LYS A 387 16.06 -13.33 35.64
C LYS A 387 15.46 -11.92 35.49
N GLU A 388 15.78 -11.24 34.39
CA GLU A 388 15.25 -9.92 34.07
C GLU A 388 13.74 -9.97 33.83
N TRP A 389 13.29 -10.89 32.96
CA TRP A 389 11.87 -11.11 32.71
C TRP A 389 11.11 -11.58 33.94
N ASP A 390 11.74 -12.44 34.77
CA ASP A 390 11.18 -12.88 36.04
C ASP A 390 10.84 -11.70 36.96
N ALA A 391 11.75 -10.73 37.08
CA ALA A 391 11.54 -9.52 37.86
C ALA A 391 10.44 -8.62 37.26
N ILE A 392 10.41 -8.45 35.93
CA ILE A 392 9.38 -7.67 35.23
C ILE A 392 7.99 -8.28 35.47
N PHE A 393 7.84 -9.59 35.28
CA PHE A 393 6.59 -10.27 35.51
C PHE A 393 6.17 -10.19 36.97
N THR A 394 7.09 -10.39 37.92
CA THR A 394 6.81 -10.27 39.36
C THR A 394 6.23 -8.89 39.71
N ALA A 395 6.85 -7.82 39.21
CA ALA A 395 6.37 -6.46 39.45
C ALA A 395 4.98 -6.20 38.83
N GLU A 396 4.69 -6.80 37.67
CA GLU A 396 3.41 -6.59 36.99
C GLU A 396 2.28 -7.43 37.61
N VAL A 397 2.52 -8.71 37.92
CA VAL A 397 1.50 -9.56 38.55
C VAL A 397 1.13 -9.04 39.94
N LYS A 398 2.07 -8.44 40.68
CA LYS A 398 1.77 -7.78 41.95
C LYS A 398 0.71 -6.70 41.83
N LYS A 399 0.78 -5.85 40.78
CA LYS A 399 -0.25 -4.82 40.52
C LYS A 399 -1.59 -5.43 40.12
N ILE A 400 -1.53 -6.48 39.29
CA ILE A 400 -2.71 -7.20 38.80
C ILE A 400 -3.48 -7.85 39.96
N VAL A 401 -2.77 -8.50 40.89
CA VAL A 401 -3.37 -9.18 42.06
C VAL A 401 -3.86 -8.15 43.08
N ALA A 402 -3.10 -7.08 43.33
CA ALA A 402 -3.47 -6.04 44.29
C ALA A 402 -4.74 -5.25 43.89
N ASN A 403 -5.08 -5.19 42.60
CA ASN A 403 -6.26 -4.47 42.12
C ASN A 403 -6.93 -5.22 40.96
N ALA A 404 -8.11 -5.79 41.20
CA ALA A 404 -8.89 -6.51 40.18
C ALA A 404 -9.27 -5.67 38.94
N LYS A 405 -9.30 -4.33 39.06
CA LYS A 405 -9.58 -3.42 37.93
C LYS A 405 -8.31 -3.03 37.14
N TYR A 406 -7.12 -3.37 37.64
CA TYR A 406 -5.89 -3.10 36.92
C TYR A 406 -5.87 -3.86 35.58
N SER A 407 -5.52 -3.18 34.49
CA SER A 407 -5.54 -3.74 33.15
C SER A 407 -4.45 -4.82 32.97
N THR A 408 -4.81 -5.93 32.33
CA THR A 408 -3.85 -6.99 31.97
C THR A 408 -3.22 -6.78 30.59
N SER A 409 -3.47 -5.65 29.91
CA SER A 409 -2.96 -5.39 28.56
C SER A 409 -1.43 -5.39 28.47
N LYS A 410 -0.73 -4.90 29.50
CA LYS A 410 0.76 -4.93 29.53
C LYS A 410 1.32 -6.34 29.54
N LEU A 411 0.59 -7.29 30.12
CA LEU A 411 1.01 -8.68 30.18
C LEU A 411 1.14 -9.27 28.78
N VAL A 412 0.24 -8.90 27.85
CA VAL A 412 0.29 -9.30 26.43
C VAL A 412 1.65 -8.90 25.83
N VAL A 413 2.02 -7.62 25.97
CA VAL A 413 3.28 -7.07 25.45
C VAL A 413 4.50 -7.73 26.10
N TYR A 414 4.49 -7.91 27.42
CA TYR A 414 5.62 -8.52 28.13
C TYR A 414 5.82 -9.99 27.77
N MET A 415 4.74 -10.77 27.59
CA MET A 415 4.85 -12.15 27.10
C MET A 415 5.43 -12.17 25.68
N GLY A 416 4.96 -11.29 24.79
CA GLY A 416 5.46 -11.19 23.41
C GLY A 416 6.95 -10.82 23.35
N GLN A 417 7.37 -9.82 24.13
CA GLN A 417 8.77 -9.41 24.23
C GLN A 417 9.66 -10.48 24.87
N CYS A 418 9.16 -11.23 25.87
CA CYS A 418 9.88 -12.35 26.47
C CYS A 418 10.14 -13.48 25.47
N ILE A 419 9.12 -13.86 24.68
CA ILE A 419 9.27 -14.85 23.60
C ILE A 419 10.24 -14.32 22.53
N SER A 420 10.07 -13.05 22.13
CA SER A 420 10.92 -12.36 21.14
C SER A 420 12.40 -12.34 21.53
N GLN A 421 12.72 -12.10 22.80
CA GLN A 421 14.11 -12.12 23.28
C GLN A 421 14.78 -13.48 23.05
N THR A 422 14.06 -14.57 23.27
CA THR A 422 14.59 -15.93 23.05
C THR A 422 14.91 -16.16 21.56
N ALA A 423 14.15 -15.51 20.67
CA ALA A 423 14.34 -15.55 19.24
C ALA A 423 15.36 -14.53 18.69
N HIS A 424 15.99 -13.72 19.56
CA HIS A 424 16.84 -12.57 19.19
C HIS A 424 16.12 -11.50 18.35
N ILE A 425 14.82 -11.30 18.60
CA ILE A 425 14.02 -10.20 18.07
C ILE A 425 14.01 -9.04 19.07
N ALA A 426 14.10 -7.81 18.56
CA ALA A 426 13.87 -6.60 19.34
C ALA A 426 12.74 -5.76 18.75
N TRP A 427 12.21 -4.87 19.58
CA TRP A 427 11.08 -3.98 19.30
C TRP A 427 11.44 -2.59 19.81
N THR A 428 11.06 -1.56 19.08
CA THR A 428 11.35 -0.15 19.46
C THR A 428 10.12 0.58 19.98
N THR A 429 8.93 0.09 19.65
CA THR A 429 7.66 0.70 20.06
C THR A 429 6.58 -0.37 20.21
N VAL A 430 5.43 0.03 20.74
CA VAL A 430 4.17 -0.73 20.63
C VAL A 430 3.21 -0.05 19.65
N GLY A 431 3.65 0.97 18.93
CA GLY A 431 2.84 1.73 17.96
C GLY A 431 3.28 1.53 16.52
N HIS A 432 2.76 2.35 15.62
CA HIS A 432 3.18 2.34 14.23
C HIS A 432 4.56 2.98 14.05
N VAL A 433 5.19 2.74 12.90
CA VAL A 433 6.46 3.33 12.49
C VAL A 433 6.35 3.96 11.10
N GLY A 434 7.06 5.06 10.88
CA GLY A 434 7.06 5.82 9.61
C GLY A 434 8.01 5.28 8.55
N THR A 435 8.32 3.99 8.56
CA THR A 435 9.13 3.35 7.51
C THR A 435 8.27 3.15 6.27
N ASP A 436 8.81 3.45 5.08
CA ASP A 436 8.16 3.10 3.81
C ASP A 436 7.83 1.60 3.78
N VAL A 437 6.66 1.27 3.23
CA VAL A 437 6.19 -0.12 3.11
C VAL A 437 6.43 -0.64 1.71
N ASN A 438 6.41 -1.96 1.52
CA ASN A 438 6.63 -2.55 0.20
C ASN A 438 5.38 -2.45 -0.69
N LEU A 439 5.59 -2.21 -1.98
CA LEU A 439 4.58 -2.27 -3.03
C LEU A 439 4.74 -3.55 -3.86
N TYR A 440 3.65 -4.29 -4.01
CA TYR A 440 3.57 -5.50 -4.82
C TYR A 440 2.46 -5.39 -5.86
N CYS A 441 2.72 -5.80 -7.10
CA CYS A 441 1.69 -5.83 -8.14
C CYS A 441 1.78 -7.07 -9.04
N ALA A 442 0.62 -7.56 -9.46
CA ALA A 442 0.45 -8.63 -10.43
C ALA A 442 -0.65 -8.29 -11.45
N GLY A 443 -0.67 -9.01 -12.58
CA GLY A 443 -1.65 -8.80 -13.66
C GLY A 443 -1.03 -8.14 -14.90
N PRO A 444 -1.84 -7.46 -15.73
CA PRO A 444 -1.39 -6.92 -17.00
C PRO A 444 -0.16 -6.01 -16.90
N SER A 445 0.69 -6.08 -17.92
CA SER A 445 1.96 -5.34 -17.93
C SER A 445 1.75 -3.82 -17.84
N VAL A 446 0.67 -3.30 -18.43
CA VAL A 446 0.26 -1.88 -18.35
C VAL A 446 -0.08 -1.41 -16.93
N PHE A 447 -0.53 -2.34 -16.08
CA PHE A 447 -0.80 -2.07 -14.66
C PHE A 447 0.49 -2.17 -13.86
N THR A 448 1.19 -3.31 -13.96
CA THR A 448 2.36 -3.59 -13.14
C THR A 448 3.54 -2.65 -13.40
N ARG A 449 3.69 -2.08 -14.60
CA ARG A 449 4.70 -1.04 -14.89
C ARG A 449 4.47 0.25 -14.11
N ARG A 450 3.20 0.61 -13.83
CA ARG A 450 2.86 1.82 -13.08
C ARG A 450 3.19 1.72 -11.59
N CYS A 451 3.38 0.51 -11.09
CA CYS A 451 3.77 0.26 -9.70
C CYS A 451 5.28 0.40 -9.43
N ASN A 452 6.11 0.64 -10.46
CA ASN A 452 7.55 0.67 -10.28
C ASN A 452 8.02 2.00 -9.65
N GLY A 453 8.66 1.91 -8.49
CA GLY A 453 9.31 3.05 -7.83
C GLY A 453 8.87 3.28 -6.40
N ASN A 454 9.20 4.45 -5.86
CA ASN A 454 8.67 4.91 -4.58
C ASN A 454 7.49 5.86 -4.85
N HIS A 455 6.36 5.59 -4.21
CA HIS A 455 5.10 6.29 -4.43
C HIS A 455 4.51 6.80 -3.13
N ASP A 456 3.76 7.90 -3.17
CA ASP A 456 2.87 8.26 -2.08
C ASP A 456 1.66 7.29 -2.04
N ASN A 457 1.09 7.05 -0.86
CA ASN A 457 -0.07 6.17 -0.73
C ASN A 457 -1.31 6.65 -1.51
N THR A 458 -1.47 7.95 -1.81
CA THR A 458 -2.55 8.44 -2.69
C THR A 458 -2.36 7.99 -4.14
N HIS A 459 -1.11 7.83 -4.59
CA HIS A 459 -0.80 7.43 -5.96
C HIS A 459 -1.31 6.02 -6.29
N LEU A 460 -1.42 5.14 -5.30
CA LEU A 460 -2.01 3.81 -5.49
C LEU A 460 -3.46 3.91 -5.94
N ASN A 461 -4.23 4.88 -5.42
CA ASN A 461 -5.58 5.15 -5.90
C ASN A 461 -5.56 5.51 -7.39
N HIS A 462 -4.67 6.41 -7.81
CA HIS A 462 -4.54 6.82 -9.21
C HIS A 462 -4.18 5.64 -10.13
N ILE A 463 -3.31 4.72 -9.71
CA ILE A 463 -3.01 3.51 -10.47
C ILE A 463 -4.29 2.69 -10.70
N MET A 464 -5.07 2.46 -9.64
CA MET A 464 -6.29 1.65 -9.71
C MET A 464 -7.40 2.34 -10.50
N THR A 465 -7.67 3.63 -10.25
CA THR A 465 -8.74 4.38 -10.92
C THR A 465 -8.44 4.59 -12.39
N ASN A 466 -7.19 4.85 -12.78
CA ASN A 466 -6.78 4.92 -14.19
C ASN A 466 -6.96 3.56 -14.88
N TYR A 467 -6.55 2.47 -14.22
CA TYR A 467 -6.71 1.13 -14.80
C TYR A 467 -8.18 0.74 -14.96
N LEU A 468 -9.03 1.07 -13.98
CA LEU A 468 -10.46 0.81 -14.05
C LEU A 468 -11.23 1.85 -14.88
N ASN A 469 -10.59 2.96 -15.27
CA ASN A 469 -11.22 4.13 -15.90
C ASN A 469 -12.39 4.70 -15.05
N LEU A 470 -12.10 5.00 -13.78
CA LEU A 470 -13.06 5.53 -12.81
C LEU A 470 -12.77 7.01 -12.52
N ASP A 471 -13.84 7.80 -12.39
CA ASP A 471 -13.80 9.17 -11.90
C ASP A 471 -14.55 9.24 -10.56
N LEU A 472 -13.84 9.64 -9.50
CA LEU A 472 -14.37 9.74 -8.14
C LEU A 472 -15.05 11.09 -7.90
N GLN A 473 -14.78 12.11 -8.72
CA GLN A 473 -15.27 13.47 -8.49
C GLN A 473 -16.80 13.57 -8.54
N PRO A 474 -17.53 12.90 -9.46
CA PRO A 474 -18.99 12.90 -9.44
C PRO A 474 -19.57 12.30 -8.16
N ILE A 475 -18.91 11.30 -7.58
CA ILE A 475 -19.32 10.68 -6.31
C ILE A 475 -19.11 11.67 -5.16
N THR A 476 -17.93 12.29 -5.08
CA THR A 476 -17.62 13.33 -4.09
C THR A 476 -18.65 14.47 -4.13
N LEU A 477 -18.96 14.98 -5.32
CA LEU A 477 -19.94 16.07 -5.50
C LEU A 477 -21.33 15.65 -5.03
N LYS A 478 -21.77 14.44 -5.40
CA LYS A 478 -23.05 13.88 -4.95
C LYS A 478 -23.13 13.76 -3.43
N LEU A 479 -22.09 13.23 -2.78
CA LEU A 479 -22.00 13.08 -1.33
C LEU A 479 -22.03 14.44 -0.61
N ARG A 480 -21.50 15.49 -1.23
CA ARG A 480 -21.54 16.87 -0.73
C ARG A 480 -22.84 17.60 -1.04
N GLY A 481 -23.85 16.89 -1.56
CA GLY A 481 -25.18 17.44 -1.84
C GLY A 481 -25.27 18.27 -3.14
N TYR A 482 -24.25 18.22 -4.00
CA TYR A 482 -24.32 18.86 -5.30
C TYR A 482 -25.35 18.12 -6.17
N LYS A 483 -26.36 18.86 -6.64
CA LYS A 483 -27.33 18.37 -7.63
C LYS A 483 -26.84 18.83 -9.00
N PRO A 484 -26.61 17.93 -9.98
CA PRO A 484 -26.36 18.34 -11.35
C PRO A 484 -27.50 19.28 -11.76
N ASN A 485 -27.18 20.47 -12.28
CA ASN A 485 -28.20 21.38 -12.78
C ASN A 485 -29.08 20.62 -13.77
N GLY A 486 -30.34 20.41 -13.42
CA GLY A 486 -31.30 19.76 -14.30
C GLY A 486 -31.38 20.54 -15.60
N ASN A 487 -31.20 19.85 -16.74
CA ASN A 487 -31.41 20.33 -18.11
C ASN A 487 -31.43 21.85 -18.29
N GLN A 488 -30.30 22.52 -18.09
CA GLN A 488 -30.06 23.73 -18.85
C GLN A 488 -29.42 23.28 -20.16
N THR A 489 -30.24 23.30 -21.22
CA THR A 489 -29.77 23.34 -22.59
C THR A 489 -28.58 24.28 -22.68
N ALA A 490 -27.50 23.82 -23.32
CA ALA A 490 -26.28 24.59 -23.51
C ALA A 490 -26.60 26.05 -23.85
N ALA A 491 -26.20 26.97 -22.97
CA ALA A 491 -26.28 28.39 -23.27
C ALA A 491 -25.47 28.65 -24.56
N PRO A 492 -26.02 29.36 -25.55
CA PRO A 492 -25.31 29.61 -26.79
C PRO A 492 -24.06 30.44 -26.49
N ALA A 493 -22.96 30.09 -27.16
CA ALA A 493 -21.65 30.70 -26.96
C ALA A 493 -21.73 32.23 -27.04
N SER A 494 -21.56 32.91 -25.90
CA SER A 494 -21.43 34.36 -25.87
C SER A 494 -20.02 34.75 -26.31
N THR A 495 -19.99 35.56 -27.35
CA THR A 495 -18.78 36.17 -27.93
C THR A 495 -18.20 37.17 -26.92
N PRO A 496 -16.86 37.24 -26.71
CA PRO A 496 -16.29 38.17 -25.75
C PRO A 496 -16.39 39.60 -26.28
N ILE A 497 -17.14 40.46 -25.57
CA ILE A 497 -17.15 41.91 -25.79
C ILE A 497 -15.92 42.48 -25.08
N VAL A 498 -15.00 43.05 -25.87
CA VAL A 498 -13.91 43.90 -25.40
C VAL A 498 -14.52 45.22 -24.93
N SER A 499 -14.35 45.58 -23.66
CA SER A 499 -14.61 46.95 -23.20
C SER A 499 -13.31 47.58 -22.70
N SER A 500 -12.92 48.65 -23.40
CA SER A 500 -11.90 49.60 -23.01
C SER A 500 -12.45 50.53 -21.93
N SER A 501 -11.72 50.75 -20.84
CA SER A 501 -11.99 51.90 -19.95
C SER A 501 -10.68 52.61 -19.58
N THR A 502 -10.65 53.90 -19.89
CA THR A 502 -9.70 54.90 -19.39
C THR A 502 -10.41 55.73 -18.28
N PRO A 503 -9.67 56.38 -17.36
CA PRO A 503 -10.12 56.66 -16.00
C PRO A 503 -10.56 58.12 -15.74
N SER A 504 -11.33 58.31 -14.66
CA SER A 504 -11.46 59.51 -13.79
C SER A 504 -12.82 59.45 -13.05
N THR A 505 -13.11 60.02 -11.88
CA THR A 505 -12.41 60.56 -10.69
C THR A 505 -13.48 60.69 -9.59
N THR A 506 -13.05 60.62 -8.31
CA THR A 506 -13.61 61.24 -7.08
C THR A 506 -15.04 60.90 -6.60
N SER A 507 -15.16 60.29 -5.42
CA SER A 507 -15.34 61.00 -4.12
C SER A 507 -15.47 60.04 -2.92
N THR A 508 -14.64 60.22 -1.90
CA THR A 508 -14.80 59.79 -0.47
C THR A 508 -15.67 60.82 0.28
N PRO A 509 -16.22 60.60 1.52
CA PRO A 509 -15.56 59.91 2.65
C PRO A 509 -16.43 59.15 3.69
N GLU A 510 -15.71 58.56 4.69
CA GLU A 510 -16.09 58.17 6.07
C GLU A 510 -17.10 57.01 6.26
N SER A 511 -17.03 56.12 7.25
CA SER A 511 -16.29 56.01 8.52
C SER A 511 -16.28 54.54 9.01
N THR A 512 -15.22 54.15 9.72
CA THR A 512 -14.98 52.87 10.41
C THR A 512 -15.94 52.62 11.59
N PRO A 513 -16.28 51.36 11.92
CA PRO A 513 -16.61 50.99 13.30
C PRO A 513 -15.60 50.00 13.89
N VAL A 514 -15.15 50.36 15.09
CA VAL A 514 -14.38 49.57 16.06
C VAL A 514 -15.28 48.48 16.64
N ILE A 515 -14.80 47.24 16.72
CA ILE A 515 -15.42 46.18 17.53
C ILE A 515 -14.49 45.84 18.69
N THR A 516 -15.04 46.09 19.87
CA THR A 516 -14.52 45.83 21.22
C THR A 516 -14.35 44.34 21.51
N SER A 517 -13.22 44.01 22.15
CA SER A 517 -12.92 42.70 22.72
C SER A 517 -13.70 42.46 24.02
N THR A 518 -14.45 41.36 24.08
CA THR A 518 -14.95 40.79 25.33
C THR A 518 -14.22 39.47 25.61
N THR A 519 -13.40 39.52 26.64
CA THR A 519 -12.75 38.38 27.32
C THR A 519 -13.78 37.52 28.04
N LEU A 520 -13.72 36.20 27.86
CA LEU A 520 -14.34 35.23 28.77
C LEU A 520 -13.44 33.97 28.90
N ALA A 521 -12.84 33.90 30.10
CA ALA A 521 -12.38 32.75 30.88
C ALA A 521 -11.96 31.45 30.19
N THR A 522 -10.65 31.22 30.20
CA THR A 522 -10.00 29.92 30.12
C THR A 522 -10.09 29.18 31.46
N THR A 523 -10.71 28.00 31.47
CA THR A 523 -10.55 27.01 32.55
C THR A 523 -9.35 26.13 32.24
N SER A 524 -8.34 26.21 33.12
CA SER A 524 -7.10 25.45 33.10
C SER A 524 -7.32 23.96 33.35
N ALA A 525 -7.00 23.11 32.38
CA ALA A 525 -6.72 21.70 32.58
C ALA A 525 -5.21 21.48 32.53
N THR A 526 -4.64 21.07 33.65
CA THR A 526 -3.23 20.72 33.85
C THR A 526 -2.80 19.53 32.98
N PRO A 527 -1.67 19.61 32.25
CA PRO A 527 -1.06 18.44 31.62
C PRO A 527 -0.24 17.63 32.65
N VAL A 528 -0.55 16.35 32.78
CA VAL A 528 0.26 15.37 33.50
C VAL A 528 1.55 15.14 32.71
N THR A 529 2.68 15.56 33.28
CA THR A 529 4.03 15.29 32.79
C THR A 529 4.43 13.88 33.19
N THR A 530 4.59 12.98 32.22
CA THR A 530 5.27 11.69 32.42
C THR A 530 6.76 11.87 32.17
N SER A 531 7.54 11.91 33.25
CA SER A 531 9.00 11.92 33.22
C SER A 531 9.53 10.57 32.72
N ALA A 532 10.06 10.55 31.49
CA ALA A 532 10.93 9.48 31.02
C ALA A 532 12.39 9.84 31.38
N THR A 533 12.94 9.18 32.39
CA THR A 533 14.36 9.30 32.77
C THR A 533 15.20 8.43 31.84
N PRO A 534 16.21 8.95 31.12
CA PRO A 534 17.17 8.12 30.40
C PRO A 534 18.17 7.49 31.38
N LEU A 535 18.39 6.18 31.27
CA LEU A 535 19.46 5.46 31.95
C LEU A 535 20.82 5.90 31.37
N ALA A 536 21.69 6.40 32.26
CA ALA A 536 23.07 6.78 31.97
C ALA A 536 23.95 5.55 31.73
N ILE A 537 24.78 5.60 30.68
CA ILE A 537 25.88 4.67 30.41
C ILE A 537 27.18 5.34 30.88
N PRO A 538 28.07 4.67 31.64
CA PRO A 538 29.32 5.28 32.11
C PRO A 538 30.34 5.40 30.97
N SER A 539 30.91 6.60 30.85
CA SER A 539 31.99 6.96 29.93
C SER A 539 33.32 6.33 30.36
N SER A 540 34.00 5.64 29.44
CA SER A 540 35.42 5.34 29.54
C SER A 540 36.22 6.22 28.56
N SER A 541 37.41 6.59 29.03
CA SER A 541 38.26 7.70 28.59
C SER A 541 39.36 7.32 27.59
N TYR A 542 39.89 8.37 26.91
CA TYR A 542 41.18 8.52 26.17
C TYR A 542 41.13 8.51 24.62
N PRO A 543 42.08 9.18 23.93
CA PRO A 543 42.41 10.61 23.99
C PRO A 543 42.40 11.30 22.61
N THR A 544 42.28 12.62 22.63
CA THR A 544 42.36 13.54 21.49
C THR A 544 43.79 13.76 21.00
N THR A 545 44.02 13.63 19.69
CA THR A 545 45.09 14.34 18.96
C THR A 545 44.62 14.71 17.54
N SER A 546 44.51 16.00 17.25
CA SER A 546 44.54 16.56 15.90
C SER A 546 45.88 17.30 15.70
N PRO A 547 46.40 17.30 14.47
CA PRO A 547 46.58 18.55 13.72
C PRO A 547 46.09 18.36 12.27
N GLY A 548 45.57 19.30 11.49
CA GLY A 548 45.47 20.75 11.50
C GLY A 548 45.59 21.23 10.04
N VAL A 549 44.73 22.19 9.64
CA VAL A 549 44.84 23.07 8.43
C VAL A 549 44.40 22.43 7.08
N SER A 550 43.51 22.99 6.24
CA SER A 550 43.27 24.38 5.80
C SER A 550 41.81 24.61 5.31
N LYS A 551 41.31 25.84 5.45
CA LYS A 551 40.17 26.39 4.67
C LYS A 551 40.64 26.80 3.26
N PRO A 552 39.74 26.80 2.26
CA PRO A 552 39.61 28.05 1.49
C PRO A 552 38.18 28.45 1.07
N SER A 553 38.03 29.78 1.06
CA SER A 553 37.24 30.66 0.18
C SER A 553 35.73 30.45 0.01
N THR A 554 35.00 31.38 0.62
CA THR A 554 33.74 31.95 0.12
C THR A 554 33.92 32.56 -1.27
N THR A 555 33.25 32.00 -2.27
CA THR A 555 32.99 32.66 -3.56
C THR A 555 31.52 33.01 -3.64
N VAL A 556 31.25 34.31 -3.67
CA VAL A 556 29.93 34.91 -3.95
C VAL A 556 29.54 34.56 -5.38
N TRP A 557 28.44 33.83 -5.57
CA TRP A 557 27.83 33.66 -6.89
C TRP A 557 26.80 34.76 -7.13
N ALA A 558 27.02 35.51 -8.21
CA ALA A 558 26.12 36.52 -8.74
C ALA A 558 24.76 35.88 -9.14
N LYS A 559 23.67 36.62 -8.91
CA LYS A 559 22.33 36.30 -9.41
C LYS A 559 22.34 36.23 -10.95
N PRO A 560 21.83 35.16 -11.59
CA PRO A 560 21.51 35.22 -13.01
C PRO A 560 20.17 35.94 -13.20
N THR A 561 20.21 37.08 -13.89
CA THR A 561 19.03 37.70 -14.52
C THR A 561 18.41 36.73 -15.53
N LEU A 562 17.13 36.42 -15.33
CA LEU A 562 16.29 35.62 -16.22
C LEU A 562 16.11 36.33 -17.57
N LYS A 563 16.37 35.61 -18.68
CA LYS A 563 15.72 35.88 -19.97
C LYS A 563 14.46 35.01 -20.08
N PRO A 564 13.37 35.49 -20.69
CA PRO A 564 12.14 34.71 -20.83
C PRO A 564 12.31 33.61 -21.89
N GLY A 565 11.99 32.36 -21.56
CA GLY A 565 11.69 31.34 -22.58
C GLY A 565 12.38 29.97 -22.52
N CYS A 566 12.88 29.47 -21.38
CA CYS A 566 13.41 28.09 -21.31
C CYS A 566 12.88 27.29 -20.11
N ILE A 567 12.22 26.18 -20.41
CA ILE A 567 11.79 25.12 -19.48
C ILE A 567 13.00 24.19 -19.26
N ASN A 568 13.39 23.97 -18.01
CA ASN A 568 14.41 23.00 -17.63
C ASN A 568 13.83 21.58 -17.65
N VAL A 569 14.49 20.66 -18.37
CA VAL A 569 14.34 19.21 -18.16
C VAL A 569 15.72 18.68 -17.79
N SER A 570 15.86 18.29 -16.52
CA SER A 570 17.05 17.62 -16.01
C SER A 570 17.01 16.14 -16.42
N VAL A 571 17.95 15.69 -17.24
CA VAL A 571 18.21 14.26 -17.46
C VAL A 571 19.62 13.96 -16.98
N ALA A 572 19.73 13.22 -15.89
CA ALA A 572 20.99 12.67 -15.40
C ALA A 572 21.33 11.41 -16.21
N LEU A 573 22.45 11.44 -16.93
CA LEU A 573 23.07 10.25 -17.51
C LEU A 573 24.44 10.04 -16.87
N SER A 574 24.49 9.06 -15.96
CA SER A 574 25.71 8.53 -15.38
C SER A 574 26.37 7.56 -16.38
N ALA A 575 27.44 8.00 -17.04
CA ALA A 575 28.35 7.13 -17.76
C ALA A 575 29.78 7.64 -17.63
N SER A 576 30.39 7.45 -16.47
CA SER A 576 31.83 7.68 -16.30
C SER A 576 32.42 6.79 -15.23
N GLU A 577 32.42 5.47 -15.45
CA GLU A 577 33.31 4.57 -14.73
C GLU A 577 33.34 3.20 -15.41
N LEU A 578 33.89 3.13 -16.63
CA LEU A 578 34.43 1.92 -17.25
C LEU A 578 35.06 2.35 -18.58
N LEU A 579 36.32 1.94 -18.81
CA LEU A 579 37.14 2.02 -20.03
C LEU A 579 38.39 2.93 -19.92
N GLY A 580 39.55 2.27 -19.87
CA GLY A 580 40.89 2.87 -19.82
C GLY A 580 41.35 3.52 -21.13
N THR A 581 42.34 4.41 -21.01
CA THR A 581 42.81 5.40 -22.00
C THR A 581 43.32 4.84 -23.35
N ARG A 582 43.64 3.55 -23.47
CA ARG A 582 44.12 2.95 -24.74
C ARG A 582 43.00 2.58 -25.73
N GLN A 583 41.78 2.27 -25.27
CA GLN A 583 40.66 1.92 -26.17
C GLN A 583 40.00 3.15 -26.80
N ARG A 584 40.11 4.33 -26.16
CA ARG A 584 39.61 5.62 -26.69
C ARG A 584 40.26 6.04 -28.02
N LYS A 585 41.55 5.78 -28.22
CA LYS A 585 42.25 6.21 -29.45
C LYS A 585 41.94 5.34 -30.67
N GLY A 586 41.64 4.05 -30.47
CA GLY A 586 41.23 3.14 -31.54
C GLY A 586 39.83 3.47 -32.05
N PHE A 587 38.89 3.73 -31.13
CA PHE A 587 37.51 4.09 -31.45
C PHE A 587 37.41 5.41 -32.24
N MET A 588 38.14 6.45 -31.81
CA MET A 588 38.11 7.77 -32.49
C MET A 588 38.73 7.76 -33.89
N LYS A 589 39.64 6.83 -34.19
CA LYS A 589 40.26 6.70 -35.52
C LYS A 589 39.36 5.96 -36.51
N LEU A 590 38.54 5.01 -36.03
CA LEU A 590 37.50 4.35 -36.82
C LEU A 590 36.32 5.31 -37.09
N PHE A 591 35.96 6.11 -36.09
CA PHE A 591 34.82 7.04 -36.13
C PHE A 591 34.98 8.15 -37.19
N ARG A 592 36.19 8.72 -37.34
CA ARG A 592 36.43 9.77 -38.36
C ARG A 592 36.39 9.29 -39.80
N LYS A 593 36.55 7.99 -40.06
CA LYS A 593 36.58 7.44 -41.43
C LYS A 593 35.18 7.13 -41.97
N TYR A 594 34.14 7.16 -41.13
CA TYR A 594 32.79 6.70 -41.48
C TYR A 594 31.78 7.83 -41.74
N CYS A 595 32.07 9.08 -41.35
CA CYS A 595 31.15 10.22 -41.50
C CYS A 595 31.21 10.88 -42.89
N SER A 596 30.89 10.15 -43.94
CA SER A 596 30.64 10.72 -45.27
C SER A 596 29.47 10.03 -45.98
N SER A 597 28.24 10.24 -45.51
CA SER A 597 27.04 10.48 -46.34
C SER A 597 25.73 10.43 -45.53
N LYS A 598 24.91 11.48 -45.74
CA LYS A 598 23.45 11.64 -45.53
C LYS A 598 22.84 11.19 -44.18
N LYS A 599 22.50 12.19 -43.35
CA LYS A 599 22.04 12.09 -41.94
C LYS A 599 20.51 11.96 -41.76
N SER A 600 20.12 11.44 -40.60
CA SER A 600 18.74 11.27 -40.13
C SER A 600 18.26 12.47 -39.27
N PRO A 601 16.95 12.59 -38.95
CA PRO A 601 16.40 13.74 -38.22
C PRO A 601 16.92 13.95 -36.79
N ILE A 602 17.36 12.88 -36.09
CA ILE A 602 17.92 12.96 -34.72
C ILE A 602 19.27 13.68 -34.70
N ASP A 603 20.07 13.50 -35.75
CA ASP A 603 21.41 14.09 -35.87
C ASP A 603 21.33 15.61 -36.10
N CYS A 604 20.22 16.09 -36.68
CA CYS A 604 19.95 17.51 -36.90
C CYS A 604 19.52 18.24 -35.62
N LEU A 605 18.89 17.55 -34.67
CA LEU A 605 18.30 18.23 -33.51
C LEU A 605 19.30 18.45 -32.36
N TYR A 606 20.32 17.61 -32.23
CA TYR A 606 21.20 17.61 -31.05
C TYR A 606 22.71 17.65 -31.36
N GLY A 607 23.13 17.71 -32.63
CA GLY A 607 24.55 17.88 -32.98
C GLY A 607 25.47 16.76 -32.49
N VAL A 608 24.93 15.57 -32.23
CA VAL A 608 25.67 14.39 -31.76
C VAL A 608 25.53 13.24 -32.76
N ASP A 609 26.66 12.62 -33.13
CA ASP A 609 26.72 11.37 -33.91
C ASP A 609 26.71 10.20 -32.93
N VAL A 610 25.55 9.55 -32.72
CA VAL A 610 25.46 8.34 -31.86
C VAL A 610 24.93 7.16 -32.69
N PRO A 611 25.71 6.09 -32.90
CA PRO A 611 25.21 4.88 -33.53
C PRO A 611 24.18 4.19 -32.63
N LEU A 612 23.08 3.71 -33.21
CA LEU A 612 22.10 2.87 -32.52
C LEU A 612 22.73 1.50 -32.21
N VAL A 613 23.13 1.28 -30.97
CA VAL A 613 23.67 -0.01 -30.50
C VAL A 613 22.53 -0.85 -29.92
N LEU A 614 22.19 -1.95 -30.58
CA LEU A 614 21.27 -2.96 -30.05
C LEU A 614 22.05 -3.99 -29.23
N MET A 615 21.93 -3.94 -27.90
CA MET A 615 22.50 -4.95 -27.01
C MET A 615 21.51 -6.12 -26.88
N ASN A 616 21.89 -7.29 -27.39
CA ASN A 616 21.04 -8.48 -27.43
C ASN A 616 20.91 -9.23 -26.08
N SER A 617 21.33 -8.62 -24.97
CA SER A 617 21.19 -9.21 -23.63
C SER A 617 19.81 -8.96 -23.00
N PHE A 618 18.93 -8.20 -23.65
CA PHE A 618 17.64 -7.79 -23.10
C PHE A 618 16.45 -7.95 -24.06
N ASN A 619 16.67 -8.46 -25.28
CA ASN A 619 15.62 -8.60 -26.29
C ASN A 619 15.36 -10.07 -26.59
N THR A 620 14.08 -10.44 -26.64
CA THR A 620 13.62 -11.72 -27.19
C THR A 620 13.88 -11.79 -28.70
N HIS A 621 13.82 -13.00 -29.26
CA HIS A 621 13.95 -13.23 -30.70
C HIS A 621 12.89 -12.43 -31.48
N GLU A 622 11.63 -12.44 -31.01
CA GLU A 622 10.55 -11.67 -31.61
C GLU A 622 10.81 -10.16 -31.60
N GLU A 623 11.35 -9.60 -30.51
CA GLU A 623 11.68 -8.17 -30.42
C GLU A 623 12.79 -7.79 -31.39
N THR A 624 13.80 -8.65 -31.53
CA THR A 624 14.89 -8.45 -32.49
C THR A 624 14.37 -8.45 -33.92
N VAL A 625 13.49 -9.40 -34.27
CA VAL A 625 12.87 -9.49 -35.61
C VAL A 625 11.97 -8.28 -35.89
N ARG A 626 11.23 -7.78 -34.90
CA ARG A 626 10.39 -6.57 -35.04
C ARG A 626 11.23 -5.33 -35.35
N ILE A 627 12.38 -5.18 -34.69
CA ILE A 627 13.29 -4.05 -34.92
C ILE A 627 13.91 -4.12 -36.32
N ILE A 628 14.36 -5.30 -36.74
CA ILE A 628 14.87 -5.53 -38.09
C ILE A 628 13.81 -5.18 -39.14
N ARG A 629 12.55 -5.62 -38.94
CA ARG A 629 11.45 -5.30 -39.86
C ARG A 629 11.12 -3.81 -39.89
N LYS A 630 11.17 -3.12 -38.76
CA LYS A 630 10.87 -1.68 -38.64
C LYS A 630 11.89 -0.84 -39.41
N TYR A 631 13.16 -1.24 -39.38
CA TYR A 631 14.25 -0.48 -40.01
C TYR A 631 14.75 -1.10 -41.32
N ARG A 632 14.02 -2.07 -41.91
CA ARG A 632 14.40 -2.81 -43.14
C ARG A 632 14.74 -1.95 -44.37
N MET A 633 14.26 -0.71 -44.40
CA MET A 633 14.53 0.26 -45.48
C MET A 633 15.77 1.14 -45.20
N HIS A 634 16.46 0.91 -44.09
CA HIS A 634 17.69 1.59 -43.67
C HIS A 634 18.87 0.62 -43.73
N ASN A 635 20.07 1.16 -43.92
CA ASN A 635 21.29 0.36 -44.01
C ASN A 635 21.69 -0.15 -42.61
N LEU A 636 21.16 -1.31 -42.21
CA LEU A 636 21.41 -1.94 -40.91
C LEU A 636 22.66 -2.81 -40.95
N SER A 637 23.57 -2.62 -39.99
CA SER A 637 24.64 -3.56 -39.67
C SER A 637 24.36 -4.17 -38.29
N ILE A 638 24.15 -5.49 -38.23
CA ILE A 638 23.91 -6.21 -36.98
C ILE A 638 25.21 -6.84 -36.53
N HIS A 639 25.73 -6.41 -35.37
CA HIS A 639 26.93 -6.98 -34.76
C HIS A 639 26.53 -7.79 -33.53
N THR A 640 26.77 -9.10 -33.55
CA THR A 640 26.57 -9.98 -32.40
C THR A 640 27.83 -10.00 -31.52
N PHE A 641 27.66 -9.79 -30.22
CA PHE A 641 28.73 -9.94 -29.24
C PHE A 641 28.44 -11.19 -28.40
N ASN A 642 29.27 -12.21 -28.53
CA ASN A 642 29.08 -13.47 -27.84
C ASN A 642 29.74 -13.39 -26.45
N GLN A 643 28.99 -12.99 -25.43
CA GLN A 643 29.44 -13.11 -24.04
C GLN A 643 29.07 -14.51 -23.53
N GLY A 644 29.96 -15.48 -23.79
CA GLY A 644 29.99 -16.75 -23.07
C GLY A 644 30.02 -18.01 -23.92
N LYS A 645 31.17 -18.68 -23.84
CA LYS A 645 31.46 -20.12 -23.95
C LYS A 645 32.08 -20.63 -25.26
N GLU A 646 33.29 -21.17 -25.10
CA GLU A 646 33.84 -22.23 -25.94
C GLU A 646 32.83 -23.39 -26.01
N TYR A 647 32.32 -23.66 -27.20
CA TYR A 647 32.02 -25.01 -27.67
C TYR A 647 32.33 -25.05 -29.16
N ILE A 648 33.24 -25.96 -29.54
CA ILE A 648 33.55 -26.27 -30.93
C ILE A 648 32.39 -27.09 -31.48
N PHE A 649 31.68 -26.56 -32.47
CA PHE A 649 30.88 -27.36 -33.40
C PHE A 649 31.29 -27.00 -34.82
N ILE A 650 31.76 -28.01 -35.54
CA ILE A 650 32.18 -27.96 -36.94
C ILE A 650 30.92 -27.78 -37.79
N SER A 651 30.88 -26.71 -38.58
CA SER A 651 29.85 -26.46 -39.60
C SER A 651 30.15 -27.25 -40.87
N ASN A 652 29.15 -27.97 -41.37
CA ASN A 652 29.02 -28.25 -42.80
C ASN A 652 27.53 -28.41 -43.09
N VAL A 653 26.88 -27.35 -43.58
CA VAL A 653 25.82 -27.45 -44.59
C VAL A 653 25.77 -26.12 -45.34
N ASP A 654 26.33 -26.13 -46.55
CA ASP A 654 26.02 -25.16 -47.60
C ASP A 654 24.65 -25.48 -48.21
N ASN A 655 23.96 -24.40 -48.60
CA ASN A 655 23.09 -24.27 -49.78
C ASN A 655 21.63 -24.78 -49.81
N LEU A 656 20.82 -23.90 -50.43
CA LEU A 656 19.51 -24.08 -51.09
C LEU A 656 18.31 -24.27 -50.15
N GLY A 657 17.17 -23.57 -50.24
CA GLY A 657 16.62 -22.67 -51.23
C GLY A 657 15.08 -22.67 -51.06
N ALA A 658 14.44 -21.52 -51.32
CA ALA A 658 13.03 -21.32 -51.68
C ALA A 658 11.87 -21.58 -50.66
N THR A 659 11.04 -20.52 -50.52
CA THR A 659 9.55 -20.47 -50.31
C THR A 659 8.94 -21.13 -49.07
N VAL A 660 8.02 -20.54 -48.29
CA VAL A 660 7.07 -19.39 -48.35
C VAL A 660 7.11 -18.63 -47.03
#